data_AF-A0A3D2EDM4-F1
#
_entry.id   AF-A0A3D2EDM4-F1
#
_cell.length_a   1.000
_cell.length_b   1.000
_cell.length_c   1.000
_cell.angle_alpha   90.00
_cell.angle_beta   90.00
_cell.angle_gamma   90.00
#
_symmetry.space_group_name_H-M   'P 1'
#
loop_
_entity.id
_entity.type
_entity.pdbx_description
1 polymer ?
#
loop_
_entity_poly.entity_id
_entity_poly.type
_entity_poly.pdbx_seq_one_letter_code
_entity_poly.pdbx_strand_id
1 'polypeptide(L)'
;MDRRKWEKRKTGTAKKTTGALLLLTALLTGSMLLSGCSAWLMSEGLDGDEGWSDYEEEDDEGYSGGSATIGGDSSYQSSALEDNSLKGTVISQENGQMQISRRTREEEIPMGDGDWTIFVYLCGSDLESDAGAASSDIEEAFAAKGSGQVKVVYETGGSSFWYENINENRIQRYLLEDGDLTLVDERPSANMGASSTLADFLSWGVANYPAERMGLILWDHGSGSINGVCFDEQYDYDSLTLGELDHALNQVYDEMTDRFEFIGFDACLMSTLETANVLTPYARYMYASQEMEPGSGWDYTSLLNNLAANPDQDGAQLGEKVCREYYDHCADYGFGSQRSATFSIIDLSKIDDVLISMNEAFRVVYEQGDLGDVTRAVLEADSFGGNSVSEGYSNMLDLGNMLDQLSGYGQEVRDASQTLQSCVLYTMNGRLHKNASGLSVYYPVSIQGSEELKIFSRICPSNYYYALIDKIAYGAENGSAADYDNSTLLSDMADINEWLGEESGFTGDVSTNAGEFADIEIGQMGVSDIYFDEDGIYTVSFDNMDELAYACCSVGMDDDADGFFYLGTTEEVIYDIDRNCVTDNFDGSWPCINDNLLALELVNTTDSCSIYTCNVLLNDEIETNLRIEYDWEYDEWSVIGIWDGIDEETGMASREVYELQEGDVITPAYYWFSVDDDEDWYYGDDIVVDGDLEITYEYLPEGVYYYCFELHDIYGNVYYTPFTLQYVDEDGEVWVDGEFY
;
A
#
# COMPACT_ATOMS: atom_id res chain seq x y z
N MET A 1 -30.69 -16.40 15.34
CA MET A 1 -30.03 -15.32 16.13
C MET A 1 -31.08 -14.31 16.61
N ASP A 2 -30.90 -13.63 17.76
CA ASP A 2 -31.83 -12.57 18.24
C ASP A 2 -31.08 -11.23 18.30
N ARG A 3 -31.50 -10.27 17.46
CA ARG A 3 -30.90 -8.93 17.28
C ARG A 3 -30.77 -8.14 18.59
N ARG A 4 -31.57 -8.52 19.60
CA ARG A 4 -31.60 -7.97 20.97
C ARG A 4 -30.37 -8.27 21.83
N LYS A 5 -29.37 -8.99 21.30
CA LYS A 5 -28.15 -9.33 22.03
C LYS A 5 -26.98 -8.37 21.80
N TRP A 6 -27.02 -7.54 20.76
CA TRP A 6 -25.94 -6.58 20.52
C TRP A 6 -26.02 -5.44 21.53
N GLU A 7 -24.99 -5.30 22.34
CA GLU A 7 -24.95 -4.34 23.44
C GLU A 7 -23.92 -3.23 23.15
N LYS A 8 -24.29 -1.98 23.41
CA LYS A 8 -23.32 -0.87 23.47
C LYS A 8 -22.37 -1.11 24.65
N ARG A 9 -21.10 -1.38 24.38
CA ARG A 9 -20.04 -1.41 25.40
C ARG A 9 -19.35 -0.05 25.43
N LYS A 10 -19.08 0.49 26.64
CA LYS A 10 -18.25 1.68 26.79
C LYS A 10 -16.79 1.27 26.74
N THR A 11 -16.19 1.23 25.56
CA THR A 11 -14.74 1.13 25.40
C THR A 11 -14.13 2.54 25.47
N GLY A 12 -12.82 2.63 25.75
CA GLY A 12 -12.08 3.89 25.73
C GLY A 12 -12.07 4.49 24.32
N THR A 13 -11.74 5.78 24.20
CA THR A 13 -11.58 6.47 22.91
C THR A 13 -10.68 5.69 21.95
N ALA A 14 -11.15 5.57 20.70
CA ALA A 14 -10.82 4.67 19.61
C ALA A 14 -9.33 4.31 19.33
N LYS A 15 -9.12 3.08 18.85
CA LYS A 15 -8.19 2.71 17.76
C LYS A 15 -9.06 2.18 16.63
N LYS A 16 -9.56 3.03 15.74
CA LYS A 16 -10.57 2.60 14.74
C LYS A 16 -10.18 3.09 13.35
N THR A 17 -10.04 2.14 12.43
CA THR A 17 -9.95 2.41 11.00
C THR A 17 -11.19 3.19 10.57
N THR A 18 -11.02 4.49 10.36
CA THR A 18 -12.02 5.43 9.84
C THR A 18 -12.35 5.19 8.36
N GLY A 19 -12.03 4.02 7.81
CA GLY A 19 -12.21 3.71 6.40
C GLY A 19 -13.67 3.74 5.94
N ALA A 20 -14.62 3.29 6.77
CA ALA A 20 -16.03 3.19 6.38
C ALA A 20 -16.78 4.55 6.30
N LEU A 21 -16.09 5.70 6.30
CA LEU A 21 -16.67 6.98 6.75
C LEU A 21 -17.78 7.59 5.89
N LEU A 22 -18.11 7.09 4.70
CA LEU A 22 -19.09 7.81 3.87
C LEU A 22 -20.19 6.99 3.21
N LEU A 23 -20.26 5.66 3.41
CA LEU A 23 -21.31 4.76 2.85
C LEU A 23 -22.78 5.21 3.09
N LEU A 24 -23.01 6.30 3.83
CA LEU A 24 -24.19 6.48 4.66
C LEU A 24 -24.94 7.81 4.61
N THR A 25 -24.37 8.88 4.03
CA THR A 25 -25.10 10.16 3.95
C THR A 25 -26.22 10.15 2.90
N ALA A 26 -26.20 9.19 1.96
CA ALA A 26 -27.19 9.09 0.88
C ALA A 26 -28.45 8.27 1.24
N LEU A 27 -28.36 7.30 2.17
CA LEU A 27 -29.44 6.40 2.61
C LEU A 27 -30.70 7.13 3.12
N LEU A 28 -30.60 8.45 3.33
CA LEU A 28 -31.63 9.28 3.94
C LEU A 28 -32.25 10.35 3.05
N THR A 29 -31.62 10.67 1.91
CA THR A 29 -32.17 11.70 1.02
C THR A 29 -33.17 11.14 0.00
N GLY A 30 -33.25 9.82 -0.11
CA GLY A 30 -34.13 9.05 -1.00
C GLY A 30 -35.62 8.98 -0.63
N SER A 31 -36.24 9.93 0.10
CA SER A 31 -37.72 10.09 0.04
C SER A 31 -38.29 11.42 0.62
N MET A 32 -38.06 12.56 -0.03
CA MET A 32 -39.05 13.66 0.02
C MET A 32 -39.33 14.28 -1.35
N LEU A 33 -40.27 13.66 -2.07
CA LEU A 33 -40.96 14.29 -3.19
C LEU A 33 -41.65 15.60 -2.76
N LEU A 34 -41.23 16.73 -3.34
CA LEU A 34 -42.18 17.75 -3.84
C LEU A 34 -41.62 18.49 -5.05
N SER A 35 -42.25 18.19 -6.19
CA SER A 35 -42.15 18.87 -7.46
C SER A 35 -42.38 20.39 -7.39
N GLY A 36 -41.53 21.15 -8.08
CA GLY A 36 -41.94 22.32 -8.86
C GLY A 36 -41.84 23.69 -8.18
N CYS A 37 -40.77 24.42 -8.47
CA CYS A 37 -40.83 25.73 -9.16
C CYS A 37 -39.41 26.29 -9.33
N SER A 38 -38.94 26.30 -10.57
CA SER A 38 -37.89 27.18 -11.02
C SER A 38 -38.37 28.63 -11.04
N ALA A 39 -37.48 29.53 -10.59
CA ALA A 39 -37.55 30.99 -10.70
C ALA A 39 -38.64 31.71 -9.90
N TRP A 40 -38.32 32.96 -9.54
CA TRP A 40 -39.07 33.94 -8.73
C TRP A 40 -38.70 33.98 -7.24
N LEU A 41 -37.66 34.75 -6.92
CA LEU A 41 -37.78 35.94 -6.05
C LEU A 41 -36.46 36.74 -6.04
N MET A 42 -36.22 37.43 -7.16
CA MET A 42 -35.50 38.70 -7.18
C MET A 42 -36.54 39.79 -7.42
N SER A 43 -36.84 40.60 -6.41
CA SER A 43 -37.05 42.06 -6.48
C SER A 43 -37.92 42.56 -5.33
N GLU A 44 -37.61 43.80 -4.92
CA GLU A 44 -38.24 44.64 -3.88
C GLU A 44 -37.65 44.39 -2.48
N GLY A 45 -36.57 45.06 -2.06
CA GLY A 45 -36.25 46.48 -2.19
C GLY A 45 -36.83 47.22 -0.99
N LEU A 46 -35.97 47.81 -0.14
CA LEU A 46 -36.17 49.08 0.56
C LEU A 46 -34.93 49.41 1.43
N ASP A 47 -34.26 50.48 1.00
CA ASP A 47 -33.65 51.57 1.77
C ASP A 47 -32.57 51.30 2.85
N GLY A 48 -31.41 51.92 2.63
CA GLY A 48 -30.93 52.95 3.58
C GLY A 48 -29.56 52.73 4.22
N ASP A 49 -28.51 53.12 3.49
CA ASP A 49 -27.38 53.98 3.87
C ASP A 49 -26.68 53.89 5.25
N GLU A 50 -25.36 54.10 5.16
CA GLU A 50 -24.37 54.46 6.18
C GLU A 50 -23.64 53.38 7.00
N GLY A 51 -22.30 53.43 6.94
CA GLY A 51 -21.48 53.37 8.15
C GLY A 51 -20.32 52.38 8.14
N TRP A 52 -19.11 52.89 7.86
CA TRP A 52 -17.83 52.26 8.19
C TRP A 52 -17.61 52.19 9.71
N SER A 53 -17.05 51.09 10.23
CA SER A 53 -15.96 51.11 11.24
C SER A 53 -15.49 49.70 11.65
N ASP A 54 -14.17 49.54 11.72
CA ASP A 54 -13.41 48.47 12.39
C ASP A 54 -13.88 48.21 13.83
N TYR A 55 -13.87 46.94 14.28
CA TYR A 55 -13.51 46.50 15.65
C TYR A 55 -13.06 45.03 15.65
N GLU A 56 -11.94 44.78 16.35
CA GLU A 56 -11.41 43.49 16.80
C GLU A 56 -12.20 42.96 18.01
N GLU A 57 -12.25 41.62 18.17
CA GLU A 57 -12.22 40.77 19.40
C GLU A 57 -12.83 39.39 19.02
N GLU A 58 -12.01 38.34 18.95
CA GLU A 58 -11.72 37.34 20.01
C GLU A 58 -12.80 36.24 20.16
N ASP A 59 -12.34 35.02 19.87
CA ASP A 59 -12.65 33.67 20.38
C ASP A 59 -14.12 33.25 20.62
N ASP A 60 -14.54 32.20 19.89
CA ASP A 60 -15.27 31.08 20.49
C ASP A 60 -14.99 29.79 19.70
N GLU A 61 -14.68 28.74 20.47
CA GLU A 61 -14.24 27.41 20.05
C GLU A 61 -15.34 26.65 19.29
N GLY A 62 -14.97 26.04 18.16
CA GLY A 62 -15.83 25.17 17.35
C GLY A 62 -15.04 23.94 16.91
N TYR A 63 -15.30 22.84 17.61
CA TYR A 63 -14.86 21.47 17.33
C TYR A 63 -15.16 21.08 15.88
N SER A 64 -14.14 20.71 15.10
CA SER A 64 -14.28 20.01 13.82
C SER A 64 -13.60 18.66 13.96
N GLY A 65 -14.38 17.57 13.83
CA GLY A 65 -13.85 16.23 13.69
C GLY A 65 -13.00 16.17 12.43
N GLY A 66 -11.71 15.88 12.60
CA GLY A 66 -10.75 15.71 11.52
C GLY A 66 -10.85 14.29 11.01
N SER A 67 -11.29 14.15 9.75
CA SER A 67 -10.86 13.05 8.90
C SER A 67 -9.34 13.20 8.73
N ALA A 68 -8.60 12.12 8.95
CA ALA A 68 -7.15 12.09 8.81
C ALA A 68 -6.77 12.19 7.33
N THR A 69 -6.81 13.41 6.82
CA THR A 69 -6.09 13.79 5.61
C THR A 69 -4.63 14.00 6.01
N ILE A 70 -3.70 13.30 5.36
CA ILE A 70 -2.34 13.82 5.16
C ILE A 70 -2.47 14.97 4.16
N GLY A 71 -3.05 16.05 4.67
CA GLY A 71 -3.36 17.30 3.98
C GLY A 71 -3.10 18.44 4.96
N GLY A 72 -1.96 18.38 5.65
CA GLY A 72 -1.41 19.53 6.33
C GLY A 72 -0.93 20.52 5.28
N ASP A 73 -1.54 21.71 5.25
CA ASP A 73 -1.00 22.93 4.63
C ASP A 73 0.31 23.30 5.37
N SER A 74 1.31 22.45 5.23
CA SER A 74 2.68 22.72 5.56
C SER A 74 3.25 23.36 4.31
N SER A 75 3.91 24.50 4.47
CA SER A 75 4.75 25.02 3.42
C SER A 75 5.90 24.02 3.23
N TYR A 76 5.67 22.97 2.44
CA TYR A 76 6.67 22.11 1.84
C TYR A 76 7.66 23.02 1.11
N GLN A 77 8.70 23.46 1.81
CA GLN A 77 9.90 23.90 1.14
C GLN A 77 10.59 22.62 0.70
N SER A 78 10.17 22.07 -0.44
CA SER A 78 10.92 21.00 -1.08
C SER A 78 12.35 21.49 -1.25
N SER A 79 13.26 20.91 -0.48
CA SER A 79 14.70 20.94 -0.75
C SER A 79 15.03 20.22 -2.07
N ALA A 80 14.05 19.61 -2.73
CA ALA A 80 14.09 18.98 -4.06
C ALA A 80 14.49 19.90 -5.23
N LEU A 81 14.98 21.12 -4.98
CA LEU A 81 15.44 22.07 -6.01
C LEU A 81 16.98 22.19 -6.09
N GLU A 82 17.72 21.18 -5.64
CA GLU A 82 19.19 21.13 -5.80
C GLU A 82 19.63 20.42 -7.09
N ASP A 83 20.11 21.22 -8.05
CA ASP A 83 20.95 20.91 -9.22
C ASP A 83 20.79 19.52 -9.89
N ASN A 84 19.86 19.42 -10.84
CA ASN A 84 19.64 18.27 -11.75
C ASN A 84 20.85 17.86 -12.62
N SER A 85 22.02 18.53 -12.52
CA SER A 85 23.16 18.23 -13.39
C SER A 85 23.96 16.97 -13.04
N LEU A 86 23.62 16.27 -11.95
CA LEU A 86 24.33 15.06 -11.49
C LEU A 86 23.34 14.01 -10.96
N LYS A 87 22.63 13.31 -11.84
CA LYS A 87 21.90 12.05 -11.52
C LYS A 87 22.75 10.83 -11.85
N GLY A 88 22.51 9.71 -11.15
CA GLY A 88 23.17 8.43 -11.44
C GLY A 88 22.77 7.81 -12.76
N THR A 89 21.53 8.08 -13.18
CA THR A 89 20.89 7.51 -14.36
C THR A 89 20.15 8.60 -15.12
N VAL A 90 20.28 8.58 -16.44
CA VAL A 90 19.51 9.41 -17.38
C VAL A 90 18.83 8.48 -18.38
N ILE A 91 17.51 8.59 -18.49
CA ILE A 91 16.69 7.84 -19.44
C ILE A 91 16.18 8.83 -20.49
N SER A 92 16.40 8.50 -21.76
CA SER A 92 16.00 9.33 -22.89
C SER A 92 15.26 8.50 -23.94
N GLN A 93 14.59 9.17 -24.89
CA GLN A 93 13.92 8.51 -26.01
C GLN A 93 14.45 9.08 -27.32
N GLU A 94 15.02 8.22 -28.17
CA GLU A 94 15.56 8.59 -29.47
C GLU A 94 14.98 7.70 -30.58
N ASN A 95 14.34 8.31 -31.58
CA ASN A 95 13.61 7.64 -32.65
C ASN A 95 12.57 6.63 -32.13
N GLY A 96 11.88 6.98 -31.03
CA GLY A 96 10.90 6.12 -30.38
C GLY A 96 11.48 4.98 -29.54
N GLN A 97 12.81 4.86 -29.41
CA GLN A 97 13.46 3.83 -28.60
C GLN A 97 14.04 4.41 -27.31
N MET A 98 13.82 3.73 -26.19
CA MET A 98 14.44 4.07 -24.91
C MET A 98 15.98 3.93 -25.00
N GLN A 99 16.69 4.92 -24.48
CA GLN A 99 18.13 4.89 -24.25
C GLN A 99 18.39 5.10 -22.76
N ILE A 100 19.31 4.32 -22.20
CA ILE A 100 19.68 4.40 -20.80
C ILE A 100 21.16 4.75 -20.72
N SER A 101 21.47 5.85 -20.03
CA SER A 101 22.83 6.28 -19.73
C SER A 101 23.03 6.28 -18.23
N ARG A 102 23.86 5.35 -17.74
CA ARG A 102 24.22 5.28 -16.32
C ARG A 102 25.60 5.86 -16.07
N ARG A 103 25.81 6.32 -14.85
CA ARG A 103 27.14 6.61 -14.33
C ARG A 103 27.92 5.30 -14.23
N THR A 104 29.06 5.24 -14.92
CA THR A 104 29.91 4.04 -14.97
C THR A 104 31.35 4.35 -14.64
N ARG A 105 32.08 3.35 -14.15
CA ARG A 105 33.54 3.38 -13.95
C ARG A 105 34.23 2.50 -14.99
N GLU A 106 35.42 2.91 -15.43
CA GLU A 106 36.21 2.13 -16.39
C GLU A 106 36.73 0.80 -15.79
N GLU A 107 37.05 0.81 -14.50
CA GLU A 107 37.55 -0.33 -13.75
C GLU A 107 36.98 -0.28 -12.33
N GLU A 108 36.57 -1.45 -11.82
CA GLU A 108 36.13 -1.66 -10.45
C GLU A 108 37.31 -2.25 -9.66
N ILE A 109 37.75 -1.52 -8.64
CA ILE A 109 38.91 -1.87 -7.82
C ILE A 109 38.44 -1.92 -6.36
N PRO A 110 38.62 -3.05 -5.66
CA PRO A 110 38.24 -3.18 -4.26
C PRO A 110 38.77 -2.03 -3.42
N MET A 111 37.92 -1.51 -2.53
CA MET A 111 38.20 -0.28 -1.78
C MET A 111 39.33 -0.45 -0.76
N GLY A 112 39.48 -1.64 -0.19
CA GLY A 112 40.49 -1.94 0.81
C GLY A 112 40.85 -3.41 0.90
N ASP A 113 41.67 -3.73 1.89
CA ASP A 113 42.00 -5.11 2.27
C ASP A 113 41.00 -5.59 3.35
N GLY A 114 40.71 -6.90 3.40
CA GLY A 114 39.78 -7.51 4.35
C GLY A 114 38.46 -7.91 3.69
N ASP A 115 37.75 -8.88 4.25
CA ASP A 115 36.74 -9.61 3.48
C ASP A 115 35.44 -8.81 3.30
N TRP A 116 34.87 -8.28 4.41
CA TRP A 116 33.60 -7.55 4.37
C TRP A 116 33.52 -6.36 5.34
N THR A 117 32.97 -5.24 4.87
CA THR A 117 32.38 -4.18 5.70
C THR A 117 30.89 -4.04 5.35
N ILE A 118 30.01 -4.18 6.32
CA ILE A 118 28.58 -3.91 6.17
C ILE A 118 28.27 -2.57 6.83
N PHE A 119 27.79 -1.61 6.06
CA PHE A 119 27.25 -0.35 6.57
C PHE A 119 25.77 -0.55 6.89
N VAL A 120 25.34 -0.12 8.06
CA VAL A 120 23.92 -0.15 8.47
C VAL A 120 23.53 1.28 8.82
N TYR A 121 22.62 1.84 8.04
CA TYR A 121 22.01 3.14 8.32
C TYR A 121 20.71 2.87 9.07
N LEU A 122 20.78 2.99 10.40
CA LEU A 122 19.77 2.54 11.35
C LEU A 122 18.96 3.76 11.81
N CYS A 123 17.94 4.13 11.02
CA CYS A 123 16.95 5.13 11.43
C CYS A 123 15.97 4.44 12.38
N GLY A 124 16.08 4.73 13.68
CA GLY A 124 15.39 3.94 14.70
C GLY A 124 13.87 4.11 14.69
N SER A 125 13.38 5.29 14.33
CA SER A 125 11.96 5.66 14.27
C SER A 125 11.14 5.25 15.52
N ASP A 126 9.83 5.14 15.34
CA ASP A 126 8.88 4.53 16.27
C ASP A 126 9.12 3.02 16.47
N LEU A 127 9.72 2.33 15.49
CA LEU A 127 10.08 0.91 15.63
C LEU A 127 11.04 0.67 16.80
N GLU A 128 11.95 1.62 17.04
CA GLU A 128 12.83 1.60 18.20
C GLU A 128 12.16 2.18 19.45
N SER A 129 11.47 3.32 19.37
CA SER A 129 10.96 3.97 20.58
C SER A 129 9.79 3.22 21.21
N ASP A 130 8.95 2.57 20.41
CA ASP A 130 7.80 1.79 20.88
C ASP A 130 8.12 0.30 21.10
N ALA A 131 8.87 -0.32 20.19
CA ALA A 131 9.09 -1.77 20.19
C ALA A 131 10.53 -2.21 20.49
N GLY A 132 11.53 -1.32 20.39
CA GLY A 132 12.94 -1.66 20.60
C GLY A 132 13.53 -2.57 19.52
N ALA A 133 13.00 -2.51 18.30
CA ALA A 133 13.39 -3.39 17.20
C ALA A 133 14.86 -3.15 16.77
N ALA A 134 15.27 -1.89 16.60
CA ALA A 134 16.63 -1.54 16.19
C ALA A 134 17.68 -1.99 17.24
N SER A 135 17.36 -1.83 18.53
CA SER A 135 18.17 -2.35 19.63
C SER A 135 18.25 -3.87 19.62
N SER A 136 17.14 -4.56 19.32
CA SER A 136 17.11 -6.02 19.22
C SER A 136 18.01 -6.53 18.10
N ASP A 137 18.02 -5.88 16.93
CA ASP A 137 18.91 -6.24 15.81
C ASP A 137 20.38 -6.00 16.11
N ILE A 138 20.70 -4.94 16.86
CA ILE A 138 22.05 -4.74 17.40
C ILE A 138 22.41 -5.90 18.35
N GLU A 139 21.51 -6.32 19.25
CA GLU A 139 21.69 -7.48 20.14
C GLU A 139 21.90 -8.80 19.38
N GLU A 140 21.18 -9.01 18.29
CA GLU A 140 21.39 -10.15 17.40
C GLU A 140 22.79 -10.11 16.77
N ALA A 141 23.20 -8.95 16.26
CA ALA A 141 24.54 -8.78 15.70
C ALA A 141 25.64 -9.11 16.73
N PHE A 142 25.43 -8.79 18.01
CA PHE A 142 26.33 -9.18 19.11
C PHE A 142 26.39 -10.70 19.35
N ALA A 143 25.30 -11.42 19.10
CA ALA A 143 25.23 -12.87 19.30
C ALA A 143 26.03 -13.65 18.24
N ALA A 144 26.37 -13.00 17.12
CA ALA A 144 27.20 -13.59 16.06
C ALA A 144 28.61 -13.93 16.54
N LYS A 145 29.21 -14.97 15.94
CA LYS A 145 30.58 -15.35 16.23
C LYS A 145 31.54 -14.40 15.51
N GLY A 146 32.22 -13.55 16.28
CA GLY A 146 33.33 -12.73 15.77
C GLY A 146 34.38 -13.58 15.01
N SER A 147 34.84 -13.04 13.87
CA SER A 147 35.77 -13.72 12.96
C SER A 147 37.02 -12.91 12.62
N GLY A 148 37.04 -11.61 12.95
CA GLY A 148 38.03 -10.62 12.53
C GLY A 148 38.00 -10.30 11.04
N GLN A 149 37.06 -10.89 10.29
CA GLN A 149 36.96 -10.82 8.83
C GLN A 149 35.75 -10.00 8.35
N VAL A 150 34.82 -9.69 9.27
CA VAL A 150 33.61 -8.93 9.01
C VAL A 150 33.54 -7.78 9.99
N LYS A 151 33.28 -6.58 9.47
CA LYS A 151 32.97 -5.38 10.26
C LYS A 151 31.55 -4.96 9.97
N VAL A 152 30.85 -4.50 11.00
CA VAL A 152 29.58 -3.77 10.83
C VAL A 152 29.77 -2.36 11.32
N VAL A 153 29.40 -1.38 10.51
CA VAL A 153 29.51 0.04 10.81
C VAL A 153 28.10 0.61 10.83
N TYR A 154 27.64 1.03 11.99
CA TYR A 154 26.32 1.63 12.17
C TYR A 154 26.41 3.15 12.15
N GLU A 155 25.42 3.80 11.57
CA GLU A 155 24.98 5.14 11.97
C GLU A 155 23.58 5.02 12.60
N THR A 156 23.40 5.64 13.76
CA THR A 156 22.18 5.55 14.57
C THR A 156 21.63 6.95 14.82
N GLY A 157 20.31 7.08 14.72
CA GLY A 157 19.57 8.33 14.89
C GLY A 157 18.08 8.11 14.64
N GLY A 158 17.30 9.20 14.61
CA GLY A 158 15.94 9.18 14.11
C GLY A 158 14.85 8.54 14.98
N SER A 159 15.15 8.21 16.24
CA SER A 159 14.17 7.70 17.21
C SER A 159 14.13 8.57 18.46
N SER A 160 12.95 8.80 19.04
CA SER A 160 12.76 9.59 20.26
C SER A 160 13.28 8.91 21.54
N PHE A 161 13.52 7.59 21.50
CA PHE A 161 14.04 6.79 22.62
C PHE A 161 14.86 5.61 22.09
N TRP A 162 15.86 5.15 22.85
CA TRP A 162 16.62 3.92 22.53
C TRP A 162 16.70 3.01 23.75
N TYR A 163 16.49 1.71 23.54
CA TYR A 163 16.62 0.65 24.55
C TYR A 163 18.08 0.30 24.84
N GLU A 164 18.93 0.31 23.81
CA GLU A 164 20.38 0.27 23.92
C GLU A 164 20.95 1.61 24.42
N ASN A 165 22.22 1.61 24.85
CA ASN A 165 22.88 2.84 25.32
C ASN A 165 23.33 3.75 24.17
N ILE A 166 22.36 4.17 23.35
CA ILE A 166 22.47 5.13 22.25
C ILE A 166 21.83 6.45 22.70
N ASN A 167 22.39 7.58 22.26
CA ASN A 167 21.89 8.90 22.63
C ASN A 167 20.91 9.42 21.58
N GLU A 168 19.64 9.51 21.95
CA GLU A 168 18.54 9.95 21.08
C GLU A 168 18.76 11.37 20.52
N ASN A 169 19.56 12.22 21.16
CA ASN A 169 19.78 13.62 20.72
C ASN A 169 21.03 13.80 19.84
N ARG A 170 21.55 12.71 19.26
CA ARG A 170 22.82 12.67 18.53
C ARG A 170 22.72 11.72 17.34
N ILE A 171 23.51 12.00 16.32
CA ILE A 171 23.91 10.97 15.35
C ILE A 171 25.16 10.29 15.90
N GLN A 172 25.09 8.99 16.14
CA GLN A 172 26.20 8.21 16.69
C GLN A 172 26.60 7.10 15.73
N ARG A 173 27.92 6.92 15.55
CA ARG A 173 28.48 5.89 14.69
C ARG A 173 29.19 4.84 15.50
N TYR A 174 28.85 3.59 15.25
CA TYR A 174 29.40 2.45 15.97
C TYR A 174 30.13 1.49 15.03
N LEU A 175 31.20 0.89 15.52
CA LEU A 175 31.88 -0.22 14.87
C LEU A 175 31.66 -1.48 15.70
N LEU A 176 31.06 -2.50 15.10
CA LEU A 176 31.04 -3.87 15.60
C LEU A 176 32.16 -4.66 14.91
N GLU A 177 33.15 -5.08 15.69
CA GLU A 177 34.25 -5.93 15.25
C GLU A 177 34.57 -6.93 16.37
N ASP A 178 34.69 -8.21 16.04
CA ASP A 178 35.02 -9.28 17.00
C ASP A 178 34.09 -9.38 18.24
N GLY A 179 32.82 -8.98 18.08
CA GLY A 179 31.83 -8.97 19.16
C GLY A 179 31.93 -7.78 20.11
N ASP A 180 32.77 -6.79 19.80
CA ASP A 180 32.88 -5.53 20.53
C ASP A 180 32.23 -4.39 19.70
N LEU A 181 31.16 -3.78 20.24
CA LEU A 181 30.55 -2.56 19.68
C LEU A 181 31.21 -1.33 20.31
N THR A 182 31.81 -0.49 19.48
CA THR A 182 32.55 0.69 19.93
C THR A 182 31.98 1.95 19.28
N LEU A 183 31.64 2.95 20.08
CA LEU A 183 31.35 4.30 19.59
C LEU A 183 32.62 4.91 18.98
N VAL A 184 32.60 5.19 17.69
CA VAL A 184 33.76 5.65 16.91
C VAL A 184 33.64 7.08 16.41
N ASP A 185 32.43 7.63 16.32
CA ASP A 185 32.18 9.04 16.02
C ASP A 185 30.82 9.47 16.61
N GLU A 186 30.69 10.76 16.94
CA GLU A 186 29.44 11.36 17.45
C GLU A 186 29.27 12.76 16.86
N ARG A 187 28.08 13.05 16.35
CA ARG A 187 27.72 14.32 15.70
C ARG A 187 26.47 14.92 16.34
N PRO A 188 26.22 16.24 16.16
CA PRO A 188 24.92 16.81 16.49
C PRO A 188 23.78 16.05 15.80
N SER A 189 22.58 16.08 16.38
CA SER A 189 21.39 15.52 15.73
C SER A 189 21.22 16.09 14.32
N ALA A 190 20.82 15.23 13.40
CA ALA A 190 20.51 15.54 12.03
C ALA A 190 19.36 14.64 11.57
N ASN A 191 18.62 15.09 10.56
CA ASN A 191 17.51 14.34 9.98
C ASN A 191 18.04 13.12 9.22
N MET A 192 17.66 11.93 9.65
CA MET A 192 18.01 10.65 9.03
C MET A 192 17.28 10.44 7.69
N GLY A 193 16.13 11.07 7.47
CA GLY A 193 15.43 11.12 6.19
C GLY A 193 16.12 11.98 5.12
N ALA A 194 17.09 12.81 5.48
CA ALA A 194 17.75 13.71 4.53
C ALA A 194 18.92 13.04 3.78
N SER A 195 18.95 13.20 2.44
CA SER A 195 20.05 12.70 1.57
C SER A 195 21.45 13.07 2.06
N SER A 196 21.62 14.27 2.62
CA SER A 196 22.92 14.76 3.10
C SER A 196 23.46 14.00 4.31
N THR A 197 22.59 13.43 5.14
CA THR A 197 22.97 12.64 6.32
C THR A 197 23.52 11.29 5.88
N LEU A 198 22.79 10.58 5.02
CA LEU A 198 23.25 9.34 4.39
C LEU A 198 24.57 9.54 3.62
N ALA A 199 24.70 10.63 2.85
CA ALA A 199 25.93 10.92 2.13
C ALA A 199 27.13 11.17 3.07
N ASP A 200 26.95 11.92 4.17
CA ASP A 200 28.01 12.15 5.16
C ASP A 200 28.41 10.84 5.87
N PHE A 201 27.45 9.97 6.18
CA PHE A 201 27.72 8.63 6.72
C PHE A 201 28.55 7.79 5.78
N LEU A 202 28.10 7.63 4.54
CA LEU A 202 28.76 6.76 3.57
C LEU A 202 30.14 7.32 3.20
N SER A 203 30.28 8.63 2.96
CA SER A 203 31.58 9.27 2.71
C SER A 203 32.57 9.00 3.85
N TRP A 204 32.15 9.20 5.10
CA TRP A 204 32.98 8.89 6.25
C TRP A 204 33.27 7.38 6.37
N GLY A 205 32.26 6.55 6.14
CA GLY A 205 32.32 5.10 6.31
C GLY A 205 33.31 4.46 5.33
N VAL A 206 33.16 4.73 4.04
CA VAL A 206 34.04 4.17 2.99
C VAL A 206 35.48 4.66 3.11
N ALA A 207 35.69 5.86 3.67
CA ALA A 207 37.03 6.40 3.92
C ALA A 207 37.74 5.73 5.12
N ASN A 208 36.99 5.34 6.16
CA ASN A 208 37.54 4.80 7.40
C ASN A 208 37.55 3.27 7.46
N TYR A 209 36.58 2.62 6.81
CA TYR A 209 36.40 1.16 6.83
C TYR A 209 36.32 0.54 5.43
N PRO A 210 37.26 0.85 4.52
CA PRO A 210 37.28 0.22 3.20
C PRO A 210 37.58 -1.28 3.33
N ALA A 211 36.91 -2.10 2.51
CA ALA A 211 37.09 -3.55 2.46
C ALA A 211 37.09 -4.06 1.01
N GLU A 212 37.31 -5.37 0.83
CA GLU A 212 37.24 -6.02 -0.47
C GLU A 212 35.81 -6.02 -1.01
N ARG A 213 34.82 -6.31 -0.13
CA ARG A 213 33.39 -6.20 -0.42
C ARG A 213 32.72 -5.32 0.62
N MET A 214 31.79 -4.50 0.16
CA MET A 214 31.02 -3.61 1.02
C MET A 214 29.54 -3.74 0.75
N GLY A 215 28.75 -3.94 1.80
CA GLY A 215 27.29 -3.91 1.75
C GLY A 215 26.73 -2.67 2.43
N LEU A 216 25.54 -2.24 2.04
CA LEU A 216 24.77 -1.21 2.75
C LEU A 216 23.39 -1.79 3.07
N ILE A 217 22.95 -1.65 4.30
CA ILE A 217 21.59 -1.95 4.75
C ILE A 217 20.95 -0.65 5.20
N LEU A 218 19.78 -0.34 4.63
CA LEU A 218 18.89 0.73 5.07
C LEU A 218 17.81 0.06 5.92
N TRP A 219 17.71 0.44 7.20
CA TRP A 219 16.83 -0.18 8.18
C TRP A 219 15.87 0.87 8.71
N ASP A 220 14.55 0.61 8.59
CA ASP A 220 13.41 1.34 9.18
C ASP A 220 12.03 0.89 8.57
N HIS A 221 11.03 1.78 8.54
CA HIS A 221 9.94 1.87 7.58
C HIS A 221 10.40 2.06 6.15
N GLY A 222 9.63 1.43 5.27
CA GLY A 222 9.64 1.63 3.83
C GLY A 222 8.21 1.76 3.33
N SER A 223 8.02 2.57 2.31
CA SER A 223 6.71 2.92 1.74
C SER A 223 6.77 2.87 0.21
N GLY A 224 7.59 1.95 -0.31
CA GLY A 224 7.75 1.68 -1.74
C GLY A 224 8.26 2.89 -2.52
N SER A 225 7.76 3.03 -3.74
CA SER A 225 8.33 3.98 -4.71
C SER A 225 8.06 5.45 -4.37
N ILE A 226 6.98 5.78 -3.64
CA ILE A 226 6.57 7.17 -3.41
C ILE A 226 7.34 7.80 -2.25
N ASN A 227 7.20 7.26 -1.03
CA ASN A 227 7.79 7.87 0.16
C ASN A 227 9.17 7.27 0.54
N GLY A 228 9.63 6.22 -0.14
CA GLY A 228 10.97 5.67 0.07
C GLY A 228 11.13 4.97 1.43
N VAL A 229 12.22 5.27 2.15
CA VAL A 229 12.68 4.52 3.34
C VAL A 229 13.25 5.43 4.43
N CYS A 230 13.42 4.95 5.67
CA CYS A 230 14.08 5.67 6.79
C CYS A 230 13.31 6.93 7.23
N PHE A 231 12.19 6.74 7.92
CA PHE A 231 11.27 7.75 8.43
C PHE A 231 11.72 8.24 9.81
N ASP A 232 12.23 9.46 9.87
CA ASP A 232 12.81 10.01 11.10
C ASP A 232 11.71 10.59 12.03
N GLU A 233 11.39 9.84 13.10
CA GLU A 233 10.41 10.22 14.13
C GLU A 233 10.71 11.60 14.76
N GLN A 234 11.99 12.01 14.84
CA GLN A 234 12.38 13.29 15.43
C GLN A 234 12.26 14.49 14.48
N TYR A 235 12.01 14.24 13.19
CA TYR A 235 11.92 15.24 12.13
C TYR A 235 10.64 15.08 11.32
N ASP A 236 9.51 14.97 12.03
CA ASP A 236 8.16 14.91 11.45
C ASP A 236 7.98 13.73 10.46
N TYR A 237 8.65 12.61 10.72
CA TYR A 237 8.68 11.42 9.86
C TYR A 237 9.19 11.70 8.44
N ASP A 238 10.06 12.70 8.25
CA ASP A 238 10.77 12.89 6.99
C ASP A 238 11.55 11.63 6.60
N SER A 239 11.48 11.24 5.32
CA SER A 239 12.02 9.99 4.80
C SER A 239 12.97 10.20 3.64
N LEU A 240 13.87 9.23 3.40
CA LEU A 240 14.70 9.20 2.21
C LEU A 240 13.86 8.76 1.00
N THR A 241 13.43 9.73 0.20
CA THR A 241 12.81 9.44 -1.10
C THR A 241 13.78 8.74 -2.05
N LEU A 242 13.27 8.04 -3.08
CA LEU A 242 14.14 7.39 -4.08
C LEU A 242 15.07 8.39 -4.81
N GLY A 243 14.61 9.62 -5.03
CA GLY A 243 15.43 10.69 -5.60
C GLY A 243 16.56 11.14 -4.66
N GLU A 244 16.29 11.16 -3.35
CA GLU A 244 17.30 11.47 -2.32
C GLU A 244 18.30 10.34 -2.10
N LEU A 245 17.86 9.08 -2.25
CA LEU A 245 18.75 7.93 -2.30
C LEU A 245 19.71 8.02 -3.50
N ASP A 246 19.21 8.30 -4.72
CA ASP A 246 20.06 8.56 -5.90
C ASP A 246 21.05 9.67 -5.58
N HIS A 247 20.57 10.80 -5.04
CA HIS A 247 21.42 11.95 -4.70
C HIS A 247 22.54 11.58 -3.73
N ALA A 248 22.23 10.93 -2.60
CA ALA A 248 23.20 10.55 -1.58
C ALA A 248 24.26 9.58 -2.11
N LEU A 249 23.84 8.53 -2.81
CA LEU A 249 24.74 7.55 -3.41
C LEU A 249 25.59 8.18 -4.53
N ASN A 250 25.01 9.10 -5.31
CA ASN A 250 25.72 9.80 -6.37
C ASN A 250 26.81 10.74 -5.85
N GLN A 251 26.59 11.39 -4.71
CA GLN A 251 27.58 12.23 -4.05
C GLN A 251 28.81 11.42 -3.61
N VAL A 252 28.61 10.22 -3.08
CA VAL A 252 29.68 9.35 -2.58
C VAL A 252 30.36 8.57 -3.71
N TYR A 253 29.69 8.44 -4.87
CA TYR A 253 30.17 7.65 -5.99
C TYR A 253 31.65 7.87 -6.29
N ASP A 254 32.11 9.13 -6.43
CA ASP A 254 33.50 9.47 -6.80
C ASP A 254 34.54 9.12 -5.72
N GLU A 255 34.11 8.95 -4.47
CA GLU A 255 34.98 8.59 -3.34
C GLU A 255 35.24 7.09 -3.28
N MET A 256 34.39 6.30 -3.95
CA MET A 256 34.55 4.86 -4.06
C MET A 256 35.38 4.48 -5.31
N THR A 257 35.93 3.27 -5.36
CA THR A 257 36.61 2.69 -6.54
C THR A 257 35.96 1.39 -7.00
N ASP A 258 35.05 0.85 -6.20
CA ASP A 258 34.15 -0.25 -6.51
C ASP A 258 32.72 0.16 -6.16
N ARG A 259 31.74 -0.59 -6.65
CA ARG A 259 30.35 -0.49 -6.23
C ARG A 259 30.14 -1.25 -4.92
N PHE A 260 29.03 -0.98 -4.25
CA PHE A 260 28.58 -1.87 -3.19
C PHE A 260 28.30 -3.26 -3.79
N GLU A 261 28.67 -4.30 -3.05
CA GLU A 261 28.34 -5.67 -3.42
C GLU A 261 26.83 -5.84 -3.38
N PHE A 262 26.17 -5.32 -2.35
CA PHE A 262 24.72 -5.21 -2.29
C PHE A 262 24.27 -3.92 -1.59
N ILE A 263 23.08 -3.46 -1.94
CA ILE A 263 22.29 -2.55 -1.12
C ILE A 263 21.02 -3.31 -0.72
N GLY A 264 20.77 -3.38 0.57
CA GLY A 264 19.67 -4.11 1.17
C GLY A 264 18.73 -3.17 1.89
N PHE A 265 17.45 -3.55 1.91
CA PHE A 265 16.41 -2.88 2.67
C PHE A 265 15.89 -3.85 3.70
N ASP A 266 16.16 -3.57 4.97
CA ASP A 266 15.45 -4.16 6.10
C ASP A 266 14.27 -3.23 6.40
N ALA A 267 13.36 -3.19 5.43
CA ALA A 267 12.29 -2.21 5.32
C ALA A 267 11.22 -2.67 4.32
N CYS A 268 9.98 -2.29 4.61
CA CYS A 268 8.79 -2.71 3.85
C CYS A 268 8.79 -2.18 2.40
N LEU A 269 8.22 -2.94 1.48
CA LEU A 269 7.83 -2.49 0.13
C LEU A 269 8.96 -2.02 -0.81
N MET A 270 10.23 -2.15 -0.43
CA MET A 270 11.35 -1.57 -1.18
C MET A 270 11.77 -2.37 -2.43
N SER A 271 11.22 -3.56 -2.66
CA SER A 271 11.51 -4.37 -3.86
C SER A 271 10.71 -3.89 -5.07
N THR A 272 10.91 -2.63 -5.46
CA THR A 272 10.25 -2.01 -6.62
C THR A 272 11.20 -1.86 -7.80
N LEU A 273 10.65 -1.82 -9.01
CA LEU A 273 11.44 -1.56 -10.22
C LEU A 273 12.10 -0.17 -10.18
N GLU A 274 11.41 0.84 -9.64
CA GLU A 274 11.94 2.20 -9.48
C GLU A 274 13.17 2.19 -8.56
N THR A 275 13.09 1.47 -7.43
CA THR A 275 14.20 1.32 -6.48
C THR A 275 15.39 0.62 -7.14
N ALA A 276 15.14 -0.52 -7.82
CA ALA A 276 16.19 -1.23 -8.55
C ALA A 276 16.87 -0.34 -9.61
N ASN A 277 16.10 0.48 -10.32
CA ASN A 277 16.63 1.41 -11.30
C ASN A 277 17.54 2.48 -10.66
N VAL A 278 17.14 3.05 -9.52
CA VAL A 278 17.96 4.01 -8.77
C VAL A 278 19.29 3.39 -8.32
N LEU A 279 19.28 2.15 -7.84
CA LEU A 279 20.47 1.52 -7.25
C LEU A 279 21.49 0.98 -8.26
N THR A 280 21.09 0.77 -9.52
CA THR A 280 21.91 0.09 -10.53
C THR A 280 23.33 0.69 -10.73
N PRO A 281 23.54 2.03 -10.71
CA PRO A 281 24.88 2.60 -10.80
C PRO A 281 25.77 2.30 -9.59
N TYR A 282 25.18 1.98 -8.43
CA TYR A 282 25.83 2.02 -7.13
C TYR A 282 26.09 0.64 -6.52
N ALA A 283 25.34 -0.38 -6.92
CA ALA A 283 25.43 -1.73 -6.38
C ALA A 283 25.40 -2.82 -7.46
N ARG A 284 25.79 -4.05 -7.08
CA ARG A 284 25.65 -5.24 -7.93
C ARG A 284 24.31 -5.95 -7.70
N TYR A 285 23.88 -6.04 -6.44
CA TYR A 285 22.63 -6.69 -6.06
C TYR A 285 21.76 -5.80 -5.18
N MET A 286 20.45 -6.00 -5.28
CA MET A 286 19.46 -5.43 -4.35
C MET A 286 18.78 -6.56 -3.59
N TYR A 287 18.64 -6.42 -2.27
CA TYR A 287 17.90 -7.33 -1.40
C TYR A 287 16.71 -6.57 -0.80
N ALA A 288 15.49 -7.03 -1.02
CA ALA A 288 14.29 -6.34 -0.53
C ALA A 288 13.04 -7.24 -0.57
N SER A 289 12.04 -6.89 0.23
CA SER A 289 10.67 -7.41 0.17
C SER A 289 9.76 -6.57 -0.75
N GLN A 290 8.83 -7.24 -1.44
CA GLN A 290 7.72 -6.57 -2.13
C GLN A 290 6.60 -6.17 -1.17
N GLU A 291 6.50 -6.87 -0.03
CA GLU A 291 5.50 -6.73 1.01
C GLU A 291 6.10 -6.05 2.27
N MET A 292 5.27 -5.77 3.26
CA MET A 292 5.68 -5.45 4.62
C MET A 292 6.58 -6.55 5.21
N GLU A 293 7.67 -6.13 5.85
CA GLU A 293 8.56 -7.00 6.60
C GLU A 293 8.11 -7.04 8.08
N PRO A 294 8.20 -8.18 8.77
CA PRO A 294 7.85 -8.26 10.20
C PRO A 294 8.76 -7.34 11.04
N GLY A 295 8.32 -6.94 12.23
CA GLY A 295 9.08 -6.04 13.10
C GLY A 295 10.46 -6.58 13.53
N SER A 296 10.69 -7.88 13.42
CA SER A 296 11.98 -8.51 13.69
C SER A 296 13.00 -8.41 12.55
N GLY A 297 12.60 -7.93 11.36
CA GLY A 297 13.52 -7.68 10.25
C GLY A 297 14.37 -8.89 9.83
N TRP A 298 15.64 -8.62 9.53
CA TRP A 298 16.61 -9.63 9.10
C TRP A 298 17.31 -10.32 10.28
N ASP A 299 17.60 -11.62 10.17
CA ASP A 299 18.42 -12.34 11.17
C ASP A 299 19.91 -11.94 11.06
N TYR A 300 20.30 -10.90 11.79
CA TYR A 300 21.67 -10.37 11.82
C TYR A 300 22.66 -11.38 12.42
N THR A 301 22.20 -12.24 13.33
CA THR A 301 23.03 -13.31 13.90
C THR A 301 23.49 -14.26 12.79
N SER A 302 22.55 -14.74 11.97
CA SER A 302 22.80 -15.70 10.90
C SER A 302 23.57 -15.06 9.75
N LEU A 303 23.22 -13.83 9.34
CA LEU A 303 23.96 -13.05 8.35
C LEU A 303 25.46 -12.97 8.68
N LEU A 304 25.79 -12.51 9.90
CA LEU A 304 27.18 -12.30 10.30
C LEU A 304 27.92 -13.62 10.52
N ASN A 305 27.26 -14.65 11.06
CA ASN A 305 27.84 -16.00 11.16
C ASN A 305 28.14 -16.60 9.80
N ASN A 306 27.28 -16.35 8.81
CA ASN A 306 27.46 -16.83 7.45
C ASN A 306 28.68 -16.17 6.78
N LEU A 307 28.79 -14.84 6.88
CA LEU A 307 29.93 -14.10 6.37
C LEU A 307 31.24 -14.51 7.04
N ALA A 308 31.23 -14.70 8.36
CA ALA A 308 32.37 -15.24 9.11
C ALA A 308 32.82 -16.62 8.64
N ALA A 309 31.88 -17.48 8.23
CA ALA A 309 32.18 -18.83 7.75
C ALA A 309 32.59 -18.87 6.27
N ASN A 310 32.09 -17.93 5.46
CA ASN A 310 32.27 -17.88 4.00
C ASN A 310 32.69 -16.47 3.53
N PRO A 311 33.84 -15.94 3.96
CA PRO A 311 34.24 -14.57 3.65
C PRO A 311 34.44 -14.29 2.15
N ASP A 312 34.80 -15.32 1.37
CA ASP A 312 35.05 -15.21 -0.07
C ASP A 312 33.76 -15.21 -0.93
N GLN A 313 32.58 -15.38 -0.32
CA GLN A 313 31.32 -15.45 -1.07
C GLN A 313 31.01 -14.12 -1.76
N ASP A 314 30.30 -14.16 -2.89
CA ASP A 314 29.77 -12.97 -3.54
C ASP A 314 28.37 -12.60 -2.99
N GLY A 315 27.85 -11.46 -3.41
CA GLY A 315 26.54 -10.96 -3.00
C GLY A 315 25.39 -11.84 -3.48
N ALA A 316 25.50 -12.59 -4.58
CA ALA A 316 24.44 -13.51 -4.97
C ALA A 316 24.35 -14.70 -3.98
N GLN A 317 25.51 -15.25 -3.59
CA GLN A 317 25.61 -16.33 -2.62
C GLN A 317 25.16 -15.91 -1.22
N LEU A 318 25.56 -14.72 -0.79
CA LEU A 318 25.10 -14.13 0.47
C LEU A 318 23.59 -13.89 0.44
N GLY A 319 23.08 -13.29 -0.64
CA GLY A 319 21.66 -12.97 -0.80
C GLY A 319 20.76 -14.20 -0.72
N GLU A 320 21.12 -15.32 -1.37
CA GLU A 320 20.35 -16.57 -1.24
C GLU A 320 20.26 -17.03 0.23
N LYS A 321 21.29 -16.79 1.03
CA LYS A 321 21.31 -17.15 2.45
C LYS A 321 20.42 -16.23 3.28
N VAL A 322 20.59 -14.92 3.12
CA VAL A 322 19.75 -13.91 3.79
C VAL A 322 18.28 -14.16 3.48
N CYS A 323 17.92 -14.36 2.21
CA CYS A 323 16.52 -14.59 1.81
C CYS A 323 15.90 -15.85 2.45
N ARG A 324 16.67 -16.94 2.57
CA ARG A 324 16.18 -18.15 3.27
C ARG A 324 16.06 -17.94 4.77
N GLU A 325 17.07 -17.30 5.37
CA GLU A 325 17.12 -17.06 6.81
C GLU A 325 16.02 -16.09 7.24
N TYR A 326 15.75 -15.03 6.46
CA TYR A 326 14.60 -14.15 6.62
C TYR A 326 13.27 -14.91 6.63
N TYR A 327 13.05 -15.78 5.64
CA TYR A 327 11.81 -16.56 5.56
C TYR A 327 11.63 -17.56 6.72
N ASP A 328 12.74 -18.18 7.16
CA ASP A 328 12.74 -19.06 8.34
C ASP A 328 12.49 -18.24 9.62
N HIS A 329 13.09 -17.04 9.74
CA HIS A 329 12.92 -16.12 10.86
C HIS A 329 11.48 -15.58 10.97
N CYS A 330 10.83 -15.30 9.84
CA CYS A 330 9.39 -14.98 9.80
C CYS A 330 8.53 -16.08 10.45
N ALA A 331 8.92 -17.35 10.31
CA ALA A 331 8.21 -18.47 10.91
C ALA A 331 8.37 -18.53 12.44
N ASP A 332 9.53 -18.10 12.95
CA ASP A 332 9.79 -18.04 14.38
C ASP A 332 9.00 -16.90 15.05
N TYR A 333 8.68 -15.85 14.29
CA TYR A 333 7.88 -14.71 14.74
C TYR A 333 6.37 -15.00 14.75
N GLY A 334 5.85 -15.69 13.73
CA GLY A 334 4.46 -16.15 13.70
C GLY A 334 4.05 -16.80 12.38
N PHE A 335 3.06 -17.70 12.42
CA PHE A 335 2.55 -18.37 11.22
C PHE A 335 1.93 -17.38 10.22
N GLY A 336 1.35 -16.28 10.71
CA GLY A 336 0.88 -15.16 9.89
C GLY A 336 2.01 -14.51 9.08
N SER A 337 3.10 -14.12 9.74
CA SER A 337 4.24 -13.44 9.13
C SER A 337 4.90 -14.26 8.02
N GLN A 338 5.11 -15.58 8.22
CA GLN A 338 5.65 -16.43 7.16
C GLN A 338 4.70 -16.58 5.96
N ARG A 339 3.37 -16.47 6.16
CA ARG A 339 2.38 -16.63 5.09
C ARG A 339 2.33 -15.42 4.14
N SER A 340 2.61 -14.22 4.63
CA SER A 340 2.66 -12.98 3.84
C SER A 340 4.08 -12.59 3.40
N ALA A 341 5.13 -13.15 4.01
CA ALA A 341 6.51 -12.77 3.68
C ALA A 341 6.83 -12.87 2.19
N THR A 342 7.46 -11.83 1.63
CA THR A 342 8.14 -11.89 0.34
C THR A 342 9.58 -11.41 0.54
N PHE A 343 10.53 -11.94 -0.22
CA PHE A 343 11.89 -11.43 -0.19
C PHE A 343 12.66 -11.86 -1.44
N SER A 344 13.36 -10.93 -2.07
CA SER A 344 13.99 -11.18 -3.38
C SER A 344 15.40 -10.62 -3.50
N ILE A 345 16.22 -11.35 -4.27
CA ILE A 345 17.61 -11.02 -4.58
C ILE A 345 17.70 -10.67 -6.06
N ILE A 346 17.93 -9.39 -6.34
CA ILE A 346 17.85 -8.82 -7.68
C ILE A 346 19.25 -8.53 -8.21
N ASP A 347 19.55 -9.05 -9.41
CA ASP A 347 20.75 -8.75 -10.18
C ASP A 347 20.59 -7.43 -10.92
N LEU A 348 21.16 -6.37 -10.34
CA LEU A 348 21.03 -5.01 -10.87
C LEU A 348 21.67 -4.85 -12.25
N SER A 349 22.59 -5.73 -12.64
CA SER A 349 23.22 -5.68 -13.97
C SER A 349 22.25 -5.96 -15.13
N LYS A 350 21.07 -6.50 -14.83
CA LYS A 350 20.03 -6.84 -15.81
C LYS A 350 18.89 -5.83 -15.89
N ILE A 351 18.85 -4.83 -15.01
CA ILE A 351 17.74 -3.89 -14.93
C ILE A 351 17.59 -3.09 -16.23
N ASP A 352 18.68 -2.76 -16.94
CA ASP A 352 18.58 -2.08 -18.24
C ASP A 352 17.78 -2.89 -19.27
N ASP A 353 18.00 -4.20 -19.34
CA ASP A 353 17.27 -5.08 -20.24
C ASP A 353 15.79 -5.18 -19.82
N VAL A 354 15.51 -5.20 -18.52
CA VAL A 354 14.14 -5.18 -17.97
C VAL A 354 13.43 -3.89 -18.37
N LEU A 355 14.05 -2.72 -18.17
CA LEU A 355 13.46 -1.42 -18.51
C LEU A 355 13.16 -1.29 -20.00
N ILE A 356 14.10 -1.69 -20.85
CA ILE A 356 13.93 -1.65 -22.31
C ILE A 356 12.78 -2.58 -22.74
N SER A 357 12.77 -3.82 -22.25
CA SER A 357 11.74 -4.80 -22.62
C SER A 357 10.35 -4.43 -22.07
N MET A 358 10.28 -3.93 -20.83
CA MET A 358 9.06 -3.41 -20.22
C MET A 358 8.52 -2.23 -21.03
N ASN A 359 9.36 -1.27 -21.42
CA ASN A 359 8.92 -0.14 -22.22
C ASN A 359 8.35 -0.56 -23.58
N GLU A 360 8.92 -1.59 -24.22
CA GLU A 360 8.37 -2.16 -25.46
C GLU A 360 7.06 -2.95 -25.22
N ALA A 361 6.95 -3.65 -24.09
CA ALA A 361 5.71 -4.32 -23.69
C ALA A 361 4.58 -3.31 -23.52
N PHE A 362 4.80 -2.27 -22.73
CA PHE A 362 3.81 -1.21 -22.52
C PHE A 362 3.57 -0.36 -23.76
N ARG A 363 4.53 -0.24 -24.69
CA ARG A 363 4.26 0.33 -26.02
C ARG A 363 3.19 -0.47 -26.76
N VAL A 364 3.33 -1.79 -26.81
CA VAL A 364 2.37 -2.67 -27.49
C VAL A 364 1.01 -2.62 -26.81
N VAL A 365 0.97 -2.66 -25.47
CA VAL A 365 -0.25 -2.53 -24.67
C VAL A 365 -0.91 -1.17 -24.94
N TYR A 366 -0.15 -0.08 -24.90
CA TYR A 366 -0.66 1.26 -25.16
C TYR A 366 -1.20 1.45 -26.59
N GLU A 367 -0.53 0.88 -27.60
CA GLU A 367 -0.93 1.01 -29.01
C GLU A 367 -2.13 0.14 -29.42
N GLN A 368 -2.32 -1.01 -28.76
CA GLN A 368 -3.29 -2.03 -29.17
C GLN A 368 -4.41 -2.27 -28.16
N GLY A 369 -4.17 -1.93 -26.89
CA GLY A 369 -5.06 -2.20 -25.78
C GLY A 369 -6.27 -1.28 -25.73
N ASP A 370 -7.41 -1.88 -25.45
CA ASP A 370 -8.51 -1.15 -24.85
C ASP A 370 -8.17 -0.88 -23.38
N LEU A 371 -8.40 0.36 -22.90
CA LEU A 371 -7.99 0.73 -21.55
C LEU A 371 -8.70 -0.11 -20.49
N GLY A 372 -9.98 -0.46 -20.71
CA GLY A 372 -10.73 -1.26 -19.76
C GLY A 372 -10.19 -2.68 -19.65
N ASP A 373 -9.90 -3.32 -20.78
CA ASP A 373 -9.31 -4.66 -20.80
C ASP A 373 -7.92 -4.68 -20.14
N VAL A 374 -7.12 -3.63 -20.41
CA VAL A 374 -5.78 -3.49 -19.81
C VAL A 374 -5.89 -3.29 -18.31
N THR A 375 -6.72 -2.36 -17.83
CA THR A 375 -6.87 -2.09 -16.39
C THR A 375 -7.39 -3.31 -15.65
N ARG A 376 -8.43 -3.99 -16.17
CA ARG A 376 -8.94 -5.23 -15.54
C ARG A 376 -7.83 -6.28 -15.44
N ALA A 377 -7.07 -6.53 -16.51
CA ALA A 377 -5.94 -7.45 -16.45
C ALA A 377 -4.84 -7.02 -15.47
N VAL A 378 -4.62 -5.72 -15.29
CA VAL A 378 -3.65 -5.19 -14.32
C VAL A 378 -4.14 -5.38 -12.88
N LEU A 379 -5.43 -5.19 -12.60
CA LEU A 379 -6.01 -5.33 -11.26
C LEU A 379 -6.08 -6.79 -10.78
N GLU A 380 -5.91 -7.78 -11.67
CA GLU A 380 -5.71 -9.19 -11.32
C GLU A 380 -4.27 -9.48 -10.83
N ALA A 381 -3.36 -8.49 -10.87
CA ALA A 381 -2.02 -8.67 -10.34
C ALA A 381 -2.05 -8.62 -8.80
N ASP A 382 -1.27 -9.48 -8.17
CA ASP A 382 -1.04 -9.46 -6.73
C ASP A 382 -0.62 -8.06 -6.24
N SER A 383 -1.08 -7.69 -5.04
CA SER A 383 -0.92 -6.35 -4.48
C SER A 383 -0.27 -6.42 -3.11
N PHE A 384 0.47 -5.38 -2.75
CA PHE A 384 1.28 -5.36 -1.52
C PHE A 384 0.99 -4.13 -0.67
N GLY A 385 1.27 -4.17 0.63
CA GLY A 385 1.24 -2.98 1.50
C GLY A 385 -0.14 -2.39 1.79
N GLY A 386 -1.20 -3.11 1.44
CA GLY A 386 -2.59 -2.66 1.53
C GLY A 386 -3.02 -1.74 0.37
N ASN A 387 -4.20 -2.01 -0.18
CA ASN A 387 -4.81 -1.24 -1.27
C ASN A 387 -6.33 -1.14 -1.12
N SER A 388 -6.78 -0.97 0.12
CA SER A 388 -8.17 -0.91 0.50
C SER A 388 -8.41 0.25 1.46
N VAL A 389 -9.67 0.62 1.62
CA VAL A 389 -10.05 1.73 2.49
C VAL A 389 -9.71 1.46 3.97
N SER A 390 -9.74 0.20 4.42
CA SER A 390 -9.33 -0.22 5.77
C SER A 390 -7.83 -0.34 5.99
N GLU A 391 -7.02 -0.45 4.94
CA GLU A 391 -5.55 -0.59 5.05
C GLU A 391 -4.77 0.62 4.57
N GLY A 392 -5.40 1.53 3.84
CA GLY A 392 -4.72 2.54 3.05
C GLY A 392 -4.30 2.00 1.68
N TYR A 393 -3.64 2.86 0.91
CA TYR A 393 -3.25 2.58 -0.46
C TYR A 393 -1.74 2.77 -0.64
N SER A 394 -1.00 1.66 -0.63
CA SER A 394 0.41 1.65 -1.00
C SER A 394 0.61 1.85 -2.51
N ASN A 395 -0.42 1.49 -3.30
CA ASN A 395 -0.45 1.50 -4.75
C ASN A 395 0.65 0.63 -5.37
N MET A 396 1.04 -0.48 -4.74
CA MET A 396 2.08 -1.41 -5.23
C MET A 396 1.47 -2.71 -5.79
N LEU A 397 1.70 -2.97 -7.08
CA LEU A 397 1.30 -4.21 -7.76
C LEU A 397 2.51 -5.03 -8.21
N ASP A 398 2.35 -6.35 -8.27
CA ASP A 398 3.38 -7.26 -8.76
C ASP A 398 3.60 -7.10 -10.27
N LEU A 399 4.81 -6.67 -10.65
CA LEU A 399 5.10 -6.36 -12.06
C LEU A 399 5.11 -7.61 -12.95
N GLY A 400 5.63 -8.73 -12.45
CA GLY A 400 5.69 -9.97 -13.22
C GLY A 400 4.31 -10.58 -13.44
N ASN A 401 3.47 -10.61 -12.40
CA ASN A 401 2.09 -11.05 -12.49
C ASN A 401 1.31 -10.14 -13.44
N MET A 402 1.47 -8.82 -13.34
CA MET A 402 0.88 -7.86 -14.28
C MET A 402 1.26 -8.15 -15.73
N LEU A 403 2.55 -8.41 -16.01
CA LEU A 403 3.00 -8.79 -17.36
C LEU A 403 2.44 -10.14 -17.82
N ASP A 404 2.25 -11.09 -16.90
CA ASP A 404 1.66 -12.38 -17.21
C ASP A 404 0.16 -12.26 -17.57
N GLN A 405 -0.59 -11.43 -16.86
CA GLN A 405 -1.99 -11.11 -17.20
C GLN A 405 -2.09 -10.40 -18.57
N LEU A 406 -1.12 -9.53 -18.89
CA LEU A 406 -1.04 -8.82 -20.17
C LEU A 406 -0.40 -9.66 -21.30
N SER A 407 -0.01 -10.91 -21.04
CA SER A 407 0.76 -11.74 -21.99
C SER A 407 0.05 -12.00 -23.33
N GLY A 408 -1.27 -11.80 -23.38
CA GLY A 408 -2.10 -11.90 -24.59
C GLY A 408 -1.81 -10.84 -25.65
N TYR A 409 -1.28 -9.67 -25.27
CA TYR A 409 -1.09 -8.53 -26.18
C TYR A 409 0.06 -8.70 -27.18
N GLY A 410 1.08 -9.52 -26.89
CA GLY A 410 2.21 -9.62 -27.81
C GLY A 410 3.35 -10.51 -27.36
N GLN A 411 4.32 -10.70 -28.23
CA GLN A 411 5.56 -11.38 -27.86
C GLN A 411 6.41 -10.48 -26.96
N GLU A 412 6.33 -9.17 -27.17
CA GLU A 412 7.00 -8.12 -26.43
C GLU A 412 6.67 -8.20 -24.92
N VAL A 413 5.39 -8.40 -24.58
CA VAL A 413 4.97 -8.56 -23.18
C VAL A 413 5.54 -9.85 -22.56
N ARG A 414 5.50 -10.97 -23.30
CA ARG A 414 6.08 -12.24 -22.86
C ARG A 414 7.61 -12.19 -22.72
N ASP A 415 8.27 -11.41 -23.57
CA ASP A 415 9.72 -11.18 -23.52
C ASP A 415 10.07 -10.31 -22.31
N ALA A 416 9.26 -9.30 -21.97
CA ALA A 416 9.42 -8.50 -20.76
C ALA A 416 9.28 -9.36 -19.49
N SER A 417 8.23 -10.20 -19.39
CA SER A 417 8.05 -11.13 -18.26
C SER A 417 9.26 -12.07 -18.11
N GLN A 418 9.77 -12.65 -19.20
CA GLN A 418 10.99 -13.49 -19.16
C GLN A 418 12.25 -12.72 -18.77
N THR A 419 12.36 -11.47 -19.21
CA THR A 419 13.53 -10.62 -18.91
C THR A 419 13.53 -10.23 -17.43
N LEU A 420 12.36 -9.87 -16.88
CA LEU A 420 12.16 -9.64 -15.45
C LEU A 420 12.55 -10.86 -14.62
N GLN A 421 12.00 -12.04 -14.95
CA GLN A 421 12.36 -13.29 -14.26
C GLN A 421 13.86 -13.59 -14.28
N SER A 422 14.59 -13.10 -15.29
CA SER A 422 16.03 -13.31 -15.40
C SER A 422 16.87 -12.46 -14.43
N CYS A 423 16.34 -11.32 -13.95
CA CYS A 423 17.01 -10.47 -12.97
C CYS A 423 16.84 -10.97 -11.53
N VAL A 424 15.76 -11.70 -11.25
CA VAL A 424 15.50 -12.30 -9.93
C VAL A 424 16.32 -13.57 -9.77
N LEU A 425 17.39 -13.50 -8.97
CA LEU A 425 18.30 -14.63 -8.74
C LEU A 425 17.71 -15.64 -7.77
N TYR A 426 16.99 -15.14 -6.77
CA TYR A 426 16.43 -15.93 -5.70
C TYR A 426 15.24 -15.18 -5.08
N THR A 427 14.21 -15.91 -4.69
CA THR A 427 13.02 -15.36 -4.01
C THR A 427 12.47 -16.38 -3.02
N MET A 428 11.87 -15.90 -1.94
CA MET A 428 11.10 -16.68 -0.97
C MET A 428 9.77 -15.98 -0.74
N ASN A 429 8.68 -16.71 -1.00
CA ASN A 429 7.34 -16.19 -0.88
C ASN A 429 6.51 -17.05 0.06
N GLY A 430 5.75 -16.40 0.91
CA GLY A 430 4.68 -16.96 1.69
C GLY A 430 3.53 -17.42 0.80
N ARG A 431 2.61 -18.20 1.38
CA ARG A 431 1.52 -18.80 0.60
C ARG A 431 0.54 -17.77 0.03
N LEU A 432 0.37 -16.62 0.72
CA LEU A 432 -0.55 -15.56 0.30
C LEU A 432 -0.03 -14.84 -0.96
N HIS A 433 1.29 -14.77 -1.12
CA HIS A 433 1.95 -14.17 -2.28
C HIS A 433 2.79 -15.18 -3.06
N LYS A 434 2.29 -16.43 -3.17
CA LYS A 434 3.06 -17.57 -3.71
C LYS A 434 3.65 -17.31 -5.09
N ASN A 435 2.97 -16.48 -5.90
CA ASN A 435 3.35 -16.14 -7.25
C ASN A 435 4.07 -14.79 -7.39
N ALA A 436 4.40 -14.11 -6.28
CA ALA A 436 5.12 -12.85 -6.31
C ALA A 436 6.43 -12.99 -7.11
N SER A 437 6.64 -12.08 -8.05
CA SER A 437 7.63 -12.21 -9.12
C SER A 437 9.01 -11.68 -8.74
N GLY A 438 9.11 -10.96 -7.64
CA GLY A 438 10.32 -10.40 -7.05
C GLY A 438 10.45 -8.89 -7.15
N LEU A 439 9.69 -8.23 -8.04
CA LEU A 439 9.65 -6.77 -8.15
C LEU A 439 8.20 -6.29 -8.31
N SER A 440 7.81 -5.29 -7.50
CA SER A 440 6.58 -4.54 -7.67
C SER A 440 6.80 -3.26 -8.49
N VAL A 441 5.69 -2.62 -8.85
CA VAL A 441 5.63 -1.31 -9.53
C VAL A 441 4.50 -0.50 -8.94
N TYR A 442 4.64 0.83 -8.92
CA TYR A 442 3.54 1.71 -8.54
C TYR A 442 2.42 1.68 -9.60
N TYR A 443 1.18 1.51 -9.15
CA TYR A 443 -0.04 1.65 -9.94
C TYR A 443 -1.13 2.29 -9.06
N PRO A 444 -1.74 3.42 -9.48
CA PRO A 444 -2.71 4.15 -8.66
C PRO A 444 -4.06 3.42 -8.64
N VAL A 445 -4.21 2.44 -7.75
CA VAL A 445 -5.50 1.79 -7.47
C VAL A 445 -6.46 2.82 -6.89
N SER A 446 -5.93 3.74 -6.08
CA SER A 446 -6.60 4.92 -5.57
C SER A 446 -5.64 6.11 -5.65
N ILE A 447 -6.16 7.33 -5.85
CA ILE A 447 -5.34 8.54 -5.93
C ILE A 447 -5.71 9.44 -4.76
N GLN A 448 -4.75 9.72 -3.88
CA GLN A 448 -4.95 10.53 -2.66
C GLN A 448 -4.30 11.90 -2.80
N GLY A 449 -4.65 12.62 -3.86
CA GLY A 449 -4.05 13.89 -4.24
C GLY A 449 -2.96 13.72 -5.31
N SER A 450 -2.58 14.83 -5.95
CA SER A 450 -1.64 14.78 -7.08
C SER A 450 -0.16 14.67 -6.71
N GLU A 451 0.18 14.65 -5.42
CA GLU A 451 1.60 14.67 -4.99
C GLU A 451 2.30 13.35 -5.27
N GLU A 452 1.66 12.21 -5.00
CA GLU A 452 2.22 10.88 -5.33
C GLU A 452 2.49 10.75 -6.83
N LEU A 453 1.61 11.28 -7.69
CA LEU A 453 1.78 11.23 -9.14
C LEU A 453 2.94 12.12 -9.61
N LYS A 454 3.15 13.28 -8.96
CA LYS A 454 4.31 14.15 -9.23
C LYS A 454 5.63 13.53 -8.77
N ILE A 455 5.62 12.78 -7.69
CA ILE A 455 6.78 12.01 -7.25
C ILE A 455 7.04 10.89 -8.26
N PHE A 456 6.02 10.11 -8.58
CA PHE A 456 6.11 8.98 -9.51
C PHE A 456 6.62 9.40 -10.88
N SER A 457 6.20 10.56 -11.40
CA SER A 457 6.68 11.07 -12.69
C SER A 457 8.20 11.28 -12.73
N ARG A 458 8.88 11.48 -11.61
CA ARG A 458 10.33 11.71 -11.54
C ARG A 458 11.16 10.43 -11.39
N ILE A 459 10.51 9.31 -11.09
CA ILE A 459 11.16 8.03 -10.78
C ILE A 459 10.73 6.91 -11.72
N CYS A 460 9.57 7.05 -12.39
CA CYS A 460 9.06 6.08 -13.34
C CYS A 460 10.05 5.87 -14.49
N PRO A 461 10.57 4.64 -14.66
CA PRO A 461 11.62 4.40 -15.64
C PRO A 461 11.09 4.08 -17.05
N SER A 462 9.78 4.16 -17.30
CA SER A 462 9.17 3.85 -18.60
C SER A 462 8.14 4.89 -19.06
N ASN A 463 8.36 5.45 -20.25
CA ASN A 463 7.48 6.45 -20.86
C ASN A 463 6.09 5.89 -21.17
N TYR A 464 6.02 4.68 -21.73
CA TYR A 464 4.74 4.08 -22.09
C TYR A 464 3.95 3.63 -20.85
N TYR A 465 4.63 3.18 -19.81
CA TYR A 465 3.98 2.89 -18.53
C TYR A 465 3.45 4.19 -17.89
N TYR A 466 4.29 5.23 -17.81
CA TYR A 466 3.86 6.53 -17.31
C TYR A 466 2.67 7.09 -18.12
N ALA A 467 2.68 6.94 -19.44
CA ALA A 467 1.58 7.36 -20.30
C ALA A 467 0.26 6.60 -20.03
N LEU A 468 0.33 5.36 -19.55
CA LEU A 468 -0.84 4.62 -19.09
C LEU A 468 -1.34 5.18 -17.75
N ILE A 469 -0.43 5.41 -16.79
CA ILE A 469 -0.77 6.00 -15.49
C ILE A 469 -1.37 7.41 -15.64
N ASP A 470 -0.77 8.25 -16.49
CA ASP A 470 -1.26 9.61 -16.77
C ASP A 470 -2.65 9.59 -17.43
N LYS A 471 -2.95 8.56 -18.22
CA LYS A 471 -4.30 8.34 -18.78
C LYS A 471 -5.32 7.94 -17.71
N ILE A 472 -4.94 7.06 -16.78
CA ILE A 472 -5.79 6.59 -15.69
C ILE A 472 -6.14 7.77 -14.77
N ALA A 473 -5.14 8.53 -14.33
CA ALA A 473 -5.34 9.67 -13.46
C ALA A 473 -6.14 10.81 -14.13
N TYR A 474 -5.97 11.03 -15.44
CA TYR A 474 -6.88 11.93 -16.17
C TYR A 474 -8.33 11.43 -16.14
N GLY A 475 -8.54 10.13 -16.33
CA GLY A 475 -9.86 9.51 -16.24
C GLY A 475 -10.48 9.65 -14.84
N ALA A 476 -9.68 9.50 -13.78
CA ALA A 476 -10.14 9.67 -12.40
C ALA A 476 -10.72 11.08 -12.16
N GLU A 477 -10.03 12.13 -12.63
CA GLU A 477 -10.49 13.52 -12.50
C GLU A 477 -11.70 13.85 -13.39
N ASN A 478 -11.78 13.26 -14.59
CA ASN A 478 -12.74 13.68 -15.63
C ASN A 478 -13.91 12.70 -15.82
N GLY A 479 -13.90 11.55 -15.14
CA GLY A 479 -14.85 10.45 -15.29
C GLY A 479 -14.72 9.66 -16.59
N SER A 480 -13.80 10.02 -17.49
CA SER A 480 -13.48 9.27 -18.72
C SER A 480 -12.16 9.72 -19.34
N ALA A 481 -11.41 8.79 -19.91
CA ALA A 481 -10.17 9.04 -20.65
C ALA A 481 -10.38 9.15 -22.17
N ALA A 482 -11.61 9.28 -22.67
CA ALA A 482 -11.92 9.27 -24.10
C ALA A 482 -11.30 10.43 -24.90
N ASP A 483 -11.22 11.62 -24.30
CA ASP A 483 -10.69 12.84 -24.93
C ASP A 483 -9.20 13.11 -24.59
N TYR A 484 -8.56 12.18 -23.89
CA TYR A 484 -7.19 12.34 -23.43
C TYR A 484 -6.16 12.15 -24.56
N ASP A 485 -5.19 13.07 -24.64
CA ASP A 485 -4.09 13.03 -25.62
C ASP A 485 -2.76 13.37 -24.93
N ASN A 486 -1.91 12.35 -24.79
CA ASN A 486 -0.57 12.48 -24.25
C ASN A 486 0.51 12.06 -25.25
N SER A 487 0.21 12.17 -26.55
CA SER A 487 1.14 11.83 -27.63
C SER A 487 2.47 12.58 -27.56
N THR A 488 2.53 13.70 -26.84
CA THR A 488 3.77 14.43 -26.56
C THR A 488 4.70 13.71 -25.59
N LEU A 489 4.18 12.90 -24.63
CA LEU A 489 5.00 12.07 -23.72
C LEU A 489 5.75 10.97 -24.50
N LEU A 490 5.32 10.65 -25.72
CA LEU A 490 5.88 9.57 -26.53
C LEU A 490 6.80 10.07 -27.65
N SER A 491 7.16 11.36 -27.60
CA SER A 491 8.08 11.98 -28.56
C SER A 491 9.55 11.88 -28.11
N ASP A 492 10.48 12.04 -29.06
CA ASP A 492 11.91 12.03 -28.74
C ASP A 492 12.24 13.08 -27.66
N MET A 493 12.88 12.62 -26.57
CA MET A 493 13.18 13.42 -25.39
C MET A 493 14.59 13.16 -24.90
N ALA A 494 15.25 14.21 -24.39
CA ALA A 494 16.65 14.15 -23.94
C ALA A 494 16.79 13.59 -22.53
N ASP A 495 15.82 13.84 -21.66
CA ASP A 495 15.71 13.28 -20.31
C ASP A 495 14.22 13.22 -19.96
N ILE A 496 13.72 12.03 -19.62
CA ILE A 496 12.34 11.81 -19.18
C ILE A 496 12.01 12.66 -17.94
N ASN A 497 12.96 12.80 -17.01
CA ASN A 497 12.75 13.46 -15.73
C ASN A 497 12.76 14.99 -15.85
N GLU A 498 13.54 15.57 -16.76
CA GLU A 498 13.48 17.01 -17.04
C GLU A 498 12.18 17.38 -17.74
N TRP A 499 11.70 16.52 -18.63
CA TRP A 499 10.47 16.78 -19.36
C TRP A 499 9.22 16.69 -18.47
N LEU A 500 9.17 15.69 -17.58
CA LEU A 500 8.13 15.55 -16.56
C LEU A 500 8.23 16.60 -15.43
N GLY A 501 9.35 17.34 -15.35
CA GLY A 501 9.58 18.42 -14.38
C GLY A 501 9.24 19.84 -14.84
N GLU A 502 9.06 20.08 -16.14
CA GLU A 502 8.67 21.40 -16.70
C GLU A 502 7.17 21.44 -17.02
N GLU A 503 6.31 21.71 -16.02
CA GLU A 503 4.85 21.94 -16.22
C GLU A 503 4.14 20.89 -17.11
N SER A 504 4.53 19.61 -17.05
CA SER A 504 3.81 18.54 -17.74
C SER A 504 3.35 17.47 -16.73
N GLY A 505 2.05 17.18 -16.74
CA GLY A 505 1.39 16.25 -15.82
C GLY A 505 0.94 16.88 -14.49
N PHE A 506 -0.34 16.72 -14.17
CA PHE A 506 -0.98 16.98 -12.86
C PHE A 506 -0.75 18.36 -12.22
N THR A 507 -1.48 19.37 -12.72
CA THR A 507 -1.58 20.70 -12.06
C THR A 507 -2.86 20.87 -11.22
N GLY A 508 -3.78 19.92 -11.30
CA GLY A 508 -4.98 19.82 -10.47
C GLY A 508 -4.76 18.96 -9.23
N ASP A 509 -5.72 19.01 -8.30
CA ASP A 509 -5.81 18.11 -7.16
C ASP A 509 -6.62 16.89 -7.59
N VAL A 510 -5.95 15.93 -8.24
CA VAL A 510 -6.58 14.69 -8.70
C VAL A 510 -6.78 13.80 -7.49
N SER A 511 -7.98 13.29 -7.29
CA SER A 511 -8.28 12.31 -6.25
C SER A 511 -9.38 11.38 -6.73
N THR A 512 -9.29 10.12 -6.34
CA THR A 512 -10.41 9.19 -6.46
C THR A 512 -11.38 9.42 -5.30
N ASN A 513 -12.63 9.02 -5.48
CA ASN A 513 -13.64 9.07 -4.43
C ASN A 513 -13.58 7.83 -3.51
N ALA A 514 -12.40 7.23 -3.35
CA ALA A 514 -12.23 6.03 -2.53
C ALA A 514 -12.62 6.32 -1.08
N GLY A 515 -13.47 5.46 -0.51
CA GLY A 515 -14.05 5.69 0.81
C GLY A 515 -15.12 6.77 0.86
N GLU A 516 -15.50 7.38 -0.27
CA GLU A 516 -16.66 8.27 -0.41
C GLU A 516 -17.86 7.51 -1.00
N PHE A 517 -19.08 7.90 -0.63
CA PHE A 517 -20.30 7.35 -1.25
C PHE A 517 -20.78 8.25 -2.38
N ALA A 518 -20.60 7.77 -3.60
CA ALA A 518 -21.09 8.43 -4.80
C ALA A 518 -22.19 7.58 -5.44
N ASP A 519 -23.39 8.15 -5.59
CA ASP A 519 -24.47 7.51 -6.35
C ASP A 519 -24.07 7.34 -7.82
N ILE A 520 -24.33 6.16 -8.38
CA ILE A 520 -24.20 5.96 -9.83
C ILE A 520 -25.36 6.63 -10.57
N GLU A 521 -25.04 7.48 -11.55
CA GLU A 521 -26.06 8.04 -12.45
C GLU A 521 -26.24 7.17 -13.72
N ILE A 522 -27.48 7.04 -14.20
CA ILE A 522 -27.72 6.40 -15.51
C ILE A 522 -26.96 7.16 -16.61
N GLY A 523 -26.14 6.43 -17.37
CA GLY A 523 -25.24 6.93 -18.40
C GLY A 523 -23.78 6.99 -17.96
N GLN A 524 -23.49 6.96 -16.66
CA GLN A 524 -22.14 6.90 -16.10
C GLN A 524 -21.60 5.49 -16.19
N MET A 525 -20.30 5.33 -16.52
CA MET A 525 -19.64 4.03 -16.77
C MET A 525 -20.35 3.15 -17.81
N GLY A 526 -21.22 3.73 -18.63
CA GLY A 526 -22.07 2.98 -19.55
C GLY A 526 -23.29 2.32 -18.90
N VAL A 527 -23.62 2.56 -17.62
CA VAL A 527 -24.84 2.04 -16.99
C VAL A 527 -26.08 2.54 -17.73
N SER A 528 -26.94 1.62 -18.15
CA SER A 528 -28.13 1.89 -18.96
C SER A 528 -29.44 1.75 -18.17
N ASP A 529 -29.50 0.81 -17.22
CA ASP A 529 -30.66 0.58 -16.37
C ASP A 529 -30.29 -0.23 -15.11
N ILE A 530 -31.06 -0.06 -14.04
CA ILE A 530 -30.91 -0.74 -12.75
C ILE A 530 -32.29 -1.25 -12.35
N TYR A 531 -32.46 -2.58 -12.27
CA TYR A 531 -33.78 -3.18 -12.08
C TYR A 531 -33.74 -4.59 -11.50
N PHE A 532 -34.90 -5.09 -11.06
CA PHE A 532 -35.14 -6.52 -10.84
C PHE A 532 -35.68 -7.16 -12.10
N ASP A 533 -35.06 -8.25 -12.55
CA ASP A 533 -35.49 -8.96 -13.76
C ASP A 533 -36.80 -9.77 -13.57
N GLU A 534 -37.20 -10.53 -14.58
CA GLU A 534 -38.45 -11.31 -14.51
C GLU A 534 -38.42 -12.46 -13.50
N ASP A 535 -37.23 -12.88 -13.07
CA ASP A 535 -36.99 -13.91 -12.06
C ASP A 535 -36.76 -13.30 -10.66
N GLY A 536 -36.72 -11.96 -10.55
CA GLY A 536 -36.51 -11.24 -9.29
C GLY A 536 -35.03 -11.05 -8.94
N ILE A 537 -34.14 -11.21 -9.92
CA ILE A 537 -32.69 -11.06 -9.74
C ILE A 537 -32.33 -9.58 -9.89
N TYR A 538 -31.55 -9.05 -8.93
CA TYR A 538 -31.10 -7.67 -9.00
C TYR A 538 -30.04 -7.53 -10.10
N THR A 539 -30.31 -6.65 -11.07
CA THR A 539 -29.56 -6.51 -12.31
C THR A 539 -29.15 -5.07 -12.57
N VAL A 540 -27.87 -4.86 -12.85
CA VAL A 540 -27.31 -3.63 -13.42
C VAL A 540 -26.97 -3.90 -14.88
N SER A 541 -27.64 -3.23 -15.81
CA SER A 541 -27.40 -3.37 -17.26
C SER A 541 -26.58 -2.21 -17.80
N PHE A 542 -25.64 -2.49 -18.69
CA PHE A 542 -24.73 -1.52 -19.29
C PHE A 542 -24.90 -1.47 -20.83
N ASP A 543 -24.76 -0.29 -21.42
CA ASP A 543 -24.61 -0.13 -22.87
C ASP A 543 -23.32 -0.81 -23.35
N ASN A 544 -22.25 -0.67 -22.57
CA ASN A 544 -20.98 -1.41 -22.63
C ASN A 544 -20.34 -1.39 -21.23
N MET A 545 -19.49 -2.36 -20.93
CA MET A 545 -18.82 -2.48 -19.63
C MET A 545 -17.36 -2.02 -19.70
N ASP A 546 -17.02 -1.15 -20.66
CA ASP A 546 -15.62 -0.83 -20.96
C ASP A 546 -14.96 -0.11 -19.75
N GLU A 547 -15.70 0.77 -19.07
CA GLU A 547 -15.22 1.53 -17.90
C GLU A 547 -15.42 0.82 -16.56
N LEU A 548 -16.07 -0.35 -16.51
CA LEU A 548 -16.23 -1.15 -15.29
C LEU A 548 -14.96 -1.98 -15.04
N ALA A 549 -14.30 -1.80 -13.90
CA ALA A 549 -13.21 -2.65 -13.45
C ALA A 549 -13.77 -3.94 -12.82
N TYR A 550 -14.49 -3.78 -11.72
CA TYR A 550 -15.18 -4.86 -11.02
C TYR A 550 -16.38 -4.31 -10.25
N ALA A 551 -17.18 -5.20 -9.71
CA ALA A 551 -18.33 -4.93 -8.88
C ALA A 551 -18.33 -5.90 -7.70
N CYS A 552 -18.80 -5.42 -6.56
CA CYS A 552 -19.08 -6.20 -5.37
C CYS A 552 -20.48 -5.82 -4.86
N CYS A 553 -20.93 -6.47 -3.80
CA CYS A 553 -22.18 -6.10 -3.14
C CYS A 553 -21.95 -5.71 -1.69
N SER A 554 -22.83 -4.85 -1.19
CA SER A 554 -22.78 -4.27 0.14
C SER A 554 -24.09 -4.58 0.88
N VAL A 555 -23.99 -5.05 2.13
CA VAL A 555 -25.14 -5.46 2.94
C VAL A 555 -25.18 -4.71 4.26
N GLY A 556 -26.34 -4.11 4.55
CA GLY A 556 -26.67 -3.50 5.84
C GLY A 556 -27.90 -4.15 6.47
N MET A 557 -27.96 -4.25 7.80
CA MET A 557 -29.11 -4.78 8.54
C MET A 557 -29.87 -3.66 9.25
N ASP A 558 -31.14 -3.46 8.91
CA ASP A 558 -32.02 -2.50 9.55
C ASP A 558 -32.17 -2.79 11.06
N ASP A 559 -32.15 -1.74 11.88
CA ASP A 559 -32.22 -1.86 13.35
C ASP A 559 -33.66 -1.86 13.92
N ASP A 560 -34.67 -1.89 13.06
CA ASP A 560 -36.11 -1.74 13.32
C ASP A 560 -36.50 -0.38 13.95
N ALA A 561 -35.62 0.62 13.92
CA ALA A 561 -35.82 1.93 14.52
C ALA A 561 -35.48 3.07 13.55
N ASP A 562 -34.27 3.61 13.67
CA ASP A 562 -33.82 4.81 12.98
C ASP A 562 -32.35 4.67 12.58
N GLY A 563 -31.89 3.45 12.33
CA GLY A 563 -30.54 3.17 11.88
C GLY A 563 -30.37 1.79 11.27
N PHE A 564 -29.12 1.43 10.96
CA PHE A 564 -28.78 0.10 10.48
C PHE A 564 -27.33 -0.24 10.84
N PHE A 565 -27.03 -1.53 10.79
CA PHE A 565 -25.70 -2.08 11.01
C PHE A 565 -25.06 -2.48 9.70
N TYR A 566 -23.83 -2.04 9.43
CA TYR A 566 -23.08 -2.48 8.27
C TYR A 566 -22.58 -3.91 8.49
N LEU A 567 -23.01 -4.85 7.63
CA LEU A 567 -22.57 -6.24 7.69
C LEU A 567 -21.39 -6.52 6.77
N GLY A 568 -21.18 -5.71 5.73
CA GLY A 568 -19.97 -5.81 4.94
C GLY A 568 -20.17 -5.93 3.44
N THR A 569 -19.05 -6.20 2.76
CA THR A 569 -18.97 -6.43 1.33
C THR A 569 -18.60 -7.86 0.98
N THR A 570 -19.11 -8.34 -0.15
CA THR A 570 -18.66 -9.61 -0.76
C THR A 570 -18.52 -9.45 -2.28
N GLU A 571 -17.65 -10.25 -2.88
CA GLU A 571 -17.43 -10.28 -4.34
C GLU A 571 -18.35 -11.27 -5.06
N GLU A 572 -19.39 -11.77 -4.39
CA GLU A 572 -20.31 -12.79 -4.90
C GLU A 572 -21.33 -12.19 -5.89
N VAL A 573 -20.84 -11.68 -7.02
CA VAL A 573 -21.66 -11.15 -8.11
C VAL A 573 -21.41 -11.91 -9.41
N ILE A 574 -22.41 -11.91 -10.31
CA ILE A 574 -22.35 -12.64 -11.57
C ILE A 574 -22.26 -11.65 -12.73
N TYR A 575 -21.23 -11.79 -13.55
CA TYR A 575 -21.05 -11.04 -14.80
C TYR A 575 -21.64 -11.83 -15.98
N ASP A 576 -22.65 -11.27 -16.65
CA ASP A 576 -23.13 -11.73 -17.97
C ASP A 576 -22.63 -10.78 -19.05
N ILE A 577 -21.43 -11.07 -19.55
CA ILE A 577 -20.75 -10.28 -20.59
C ILE A 577 -21.51 -10.29 -21.91
N ASP A 578 -22.28 -11.35 -22.23
CA ASP A 578 -23.07 -11.41 -23.46
C ASP A 578 -24.27 -10.44 -23.42
N ARG A 579 -24.78 -10.15 -22.22
CA ARG A 579 -25.88 -9.20 -21.98
C ARG A 579 -25.42 -7.85 -21.48
N ASN A 580 -24.11 -7.66 -21.25
CA ASN A 580 -23.54 -6.50 -20.59
C ASN A 580 -24.24 -6.21 -19.26
N CYS A 581 -24.36 -7.19 -18.36
CA CYS A 581 -24.97 -6.94 -17.06
C CYS A 581 -24.22 -7.62 -15.90
N VAL A 582 -24.30 -6.98 -14.73
CA VAL A 582 -23.92 -7.55 -13.44
C VAL A 582 -25.22 -7.90 -12.71
N THR A 583 -25.25 -9.08 -12.11
CA THR A 583 -26.43 -9.61 -11.43
C THR A 583 -26.07 -10.28 -10.12
N ASP A 584 -26.97 -10.22 -9.15
CA ASP A 584 -26.90 -11.04 -7.96
C ASP A 584 -28.32 -11.42 -7.47
N ASN A 585 -28.40 -12.63 -6.91
CA ASN A 585 -29.59 -13.18 -6.28
C ASN A 585 -29.28 -13.54 -4.83
N PHE A 586 -28.97 -12.51 -4.03
CA PHE A 586 -28.72 -12.60 -2.60
C PHE A 586 -29.65 -13.61 -1.92
N ASP A 587 -29.06 -14.69 -1.40
CA ASP A 587 -29.81 -15.82 -0.86
C ASP A 587 -30.07 -15.72 0.65
N GLY A 588 -29.64 -14.61 1.26
CA GLY A 588 -29.84 -14.32 2.67
C GLY A 588 -28.90 -15.10 3.58
N SER A 589 -27.83 -15.71 3.06
CA SER A 589 -26.77 -16.30 3.89
C SER A 589 -25.61 -15.34 4.11
N TRP A 590 -24.91 -15.48 5.24
CA TRP A 590 -23.77 -14.62 5.60
C TRP A 590 -22.74 -15.38 6.46
N PRO A 591 -21.43 -15.09 6.34
CA PRO A 591 -20.40 -15.74 7.15
C PRO A 591 -20.53 -15.49 8.65
N CYS A 592 -20.33 -16.54 9.44
CA CYS A 592 -20.48 -16.54 10.89
C CYS A 592 -19.38 -17.35 11.60
N ILE A 593 -19.04 -16.98 12.84
CA ILE A 593 -18.31 -17.83 13.80
C ILE A 593 -19.20 -18.05 15.03
N ASN A 594 -19.45 -19.32 15.39
CA ASN A 594 -20.27 -19.69 16.55
C ASN A 594 -21.61 -18.92 16.64
N ASP A 595 -22.36 -18.86 15.53
CA ASP A 595 -23.60 -18.08 15.42
C ASP A 595 -23.43 -16.57 15.68
N ASN A 596 -22.25 -15.98 15.44
CA ASN A 596 -22.08 -14.53 15.35
C ASN A 596 -21.78 -14.16 13.91
N LEU A 597 -22.58 -13.26 13.33
CA LEU A 597 -22.32 -12.66 12.02
C LEU A 597 -20.96 -11.96 12.04
N LEU A 598 -20.22 -12.02 10.94
CA LEU A 598 -19.00 -11.25 10.79
C LEU A 598 -19.27 -10.01 9.96
N ALA A 599 -18.87 -8.84 10.45
CA ALA A 599 -18.85 -7.62 9.65
C ALA A 599 -17.60 -7.69 8.75
N LEU A 600 -17.76 -8.03 7.47
CA LEU A 600 -16.63 -8.30 6.57
C LEU A 600 -16.32 -7.09 5.69
N GLU A 601 -15.05 -6.73 5.59
CA GLU A 601 -14.57 -5.80 4.57
C GLU A 601 -13.55 -6.52 3.70
N LEU A 602 -13.77 -6.48 2.37
CA LEU A 602 -12.81 -7.02 1.42
C LEU A 602 -11.53 -6.19 1.45
N VAL A 603 -10.42 -6.90 1.56
CA VAL A 603 -9.09 -6.31 1.70
C VAL A 603 -8.32 -6.44 0.39
N ASN A 604 -8.23 -7.67 -0.09
CA ASN A 604 -7.41 -8.03 -1.24
C ASN A 604 -7.96 -9.30 -1.86
N THR A 605 -7.83 -9.44 -3.17
CA THR A 605 -8.21 -10.63 -3.91
C THR A 605 -7.00 -11.09 -4.71
N THR A 606 -6.66 -12.37 -4.57
CA THR A 606 -5.59 -13.02 -5.30
C THR A 606 -6.18 -14.06 -6.26
N ASP A 607 -5.37 -14.63 -7.14
CA ASP A 607 -5.76 -15.74 -8.04
C ASP A 607 -6.40 -16.95 -7.32
N SER A 608 -6.17 -17.12 -6.01
CA SER A 608 -6.59 -18.31 -5.25
C SER A 608 -7.38 -18.03 -3.98
N CYS A 609 -7.36 -16.81 -3.44
CA CYS A 609 -8.08 -16.48 -2.22
C CYS A 609 -8.50 -15.01 -2.16
N SER A 610 -9.57 -14.72 -1.42
CA SER A 610 -9.90 -13.35 -0.99
C SER A 610 -9.56 -13.20 0.49
N ILE A 611 -8.99 -12.06 0.84
CA ILE A 611 -8.67 -11.67 2.21
C ILE A 611 -9.71 -10.68 2.67
N TYR A 612 -10.23 -10.92 3.87
CA TYR A 612 -11.20 -10.06 4.53
C TYR A 612 -10.67 -9.62 5.89
N THR A 613 -11.18 -8.49 6.35
CA THR A 613 -10.98 -7.98 7.71
C THR A 613 -12.32 -7.86 8.42
N CYS A 614 -12.33 -8.09 9.73
CA CYS A 614 -13.52 -7.98 10.57
C CYS A 614 -13.17 -7.37 11.92
N ASN A 615 -13.75 -6.22 12.28
CA ASN A 615 -13.47 -5.58 13.57
C ASN A 615 -13.92 -6.47 14.74
N VAL A 616 -13.05 -6.63 15.74
CA VAL A 616 -13.31 -7.40 16.96
C VAL A 616 -12.75 -6.70 18.20
N LEU A 617 -13.35 -7.00 19.36
CA LEU A 617 -12.77 -6.71 20.66
C LEU A 617 -12.11 -7.99 21.20
N LEU A 618 -10.79 -7.96 21.37
CA LEU A 618 -10.01 -9.03 21.99
C LEU A 618 -9.94 -8.83 23.50
N ASN A 619 -10.31 -9.88 24.24
CA ASN A 619 -10.24 -9.98 25.68
C ASN A 619 -10.90 -8.81 26.43
N ASP A 620 -11.99 -8.26 25.88
CA ASP A 620 -12.74 -7.10 26.40
C ASP A 620 -11.96 -5.78 26.51
N GLU A 621 -10.73 -5.74 26.02
CA GLU A 621 -9.79 -4.63 26.29
C GLU A 621 -9.20 -4.03 25.01
N ILE A 622 -8.96 -4.84 23.99
CA ILE A 622 -8.18 -4.44 22.81
C ILE A 622 -9.08 -4.46 21.58
N GLU A 623 -9.33 -3.29 20.98
CA GLU A 623 -9.96 -3.20 19.67
C GLU A 623 -8.91 -3.57 18.61
N THR A 624 -9.21 -4.54 17.75
CA THR A 624 -8.33 -5.05 16.70
C THR A 624 -9.17 -5.61 15.55
N ASN A 625 -8.54 -6.17 14.52
CA ASN A 625 -9.22 -6.73 13.37
C ASN A 625 -8.89 -8.22 13.22
N LEU A 626 -9.89 -9.07 13.05
CA LEU A 626 -9.71 -10.45 12.64
C LEU A 626 -9.39 -10.48 11.14
N ARG A 627 -8.27 -11.11 10.78
CA ARG A 627 -7.90 -11.39 9.39
C ARG A 627 -8.38 -12.76 8.96
N ILE A 628 -9.06 -12.80 7.83
CA ILE A 628 -9.77 -13.98 7.35
C ILE A 628 -9.39 -14.22 5.89
N GLU A 629 -9.13 -15.47 5.55
CA GLU A 629 -8.90 -15.94 4.18
C GLU A 629 -10.10 -16.78 3.74
N TYR A 630 -10.57 -16.55 2.52
CA TYR A 630 -11.47 -17.45 1.81
C TYR A 630 -10.73 -18.04 0.61
N ASP A 631 -10.50 -19.35 0.63
CA ASP A 631 -9.80 -20.08 -0.43
C ASP A 631 -10.79 -20.52 -1.53
N TRP A 632 -10.64 -19.95 -2.72
CA TRP A 632 -11.50 -20.22 -3.88
C TRP A 632 -11.28 -21.60 -4.51
N GLU A 633 -10.12 -22.24 -4.27
CA GLU A 633 -9.84 -23.59 -4.80
C GLU A 633 -10.61 -24.65 -4.00
N TYR A 634 -10.72 -24.46 -2.68
CA TYR A 634 -11.33 -25.44 -1.78
C TYR A 634 -12.71 -25.06 -1.23
N ASP A 635 -13.16 -23.82 -1.43
CA ASP A 635 -14.41 -23.30 -0.84
C ASP A 635 -14.35 -23.39 0.69
N GLU A 636 -13.22 -22.93 1.25
CA GLU A 636 -12.88 -23.04 2.68
C GLU A 636 -12.48 -21.69 3.26
N TRP A 637 -13.06 -21.35 4.41
CA TRP A 637 -12.70 -20.19 5.21
C TRP A 637 -11.64 -20.55 6.25
N SER A 638 -10.71 -19.63 6.52
CA SER A 638 -9.78 -19.76 7.65
C SER A 638 -9.46 -18.43 8.32
N VAL A 639 -9.35 -18.43 9.64
CA VAL A 639 -8.84 -17.29 10.39
C VAL A 639 -7.31 -17.30 10.30
N ILE A 640 -6.74 -16.17 9.87
CA ILE A 640 -5.28 -15.96 9.80
C ILE A 640 -4.75 -15.53 11.16
N GLY A 641 -5.44 -14.59 11.83
CA GLY A 641 -5.01 -13.99 13.08
C GLY A 641 -5.69 -12.65 13.35
N ILE A 642 -5.09 -11.83 14.21
CA ILE A 642 -5.52 -10.46 14.49
C ILE A 642 -4.51 -9.45 13.95
N TRP A 643 -4.99 -8.30 13.50
CA TRP A 643 -4.21 -7.23 12.87
C TRP A 643 -4.63 -5.88 13.46
N ASP A 644 -3.64 -5.10 13.89
CA ASP A 644 -3.87 -3.90 14.73
C ASP A 644 -4.38 -2.67 13.97
N GLY A 645 -4.63 -2.78 12.66
CA GLY A 645 -5.19 -1.68 11.89
C GLY A 645 -4.17 -0.68 11.39
N ILE A 646 -4.66 0.47 10.98
CA ILE A 646 -3.86 1.67 10.71
C ILE A 646 -3.69 2.43 12.02
N ASP A 647 -2.47 2.84 12.33
CA ASP A 647 -2.19 3.70 13.48
C ASP A 647 -2.72 5.13 13.23
N GLU A 648 -3.48 5.68 14.17
CA GLU A 648 -4.17 6.97 14.01
C GLU A 648 -3.23 8.18 14.03
N GLU A 649 -2.04 8.07 14.65
CA GLU A 649 -1.09 9.17 14.77
C GLU A 649 -0.17 9.24 13.54
N THR A 650 0.26 8.08 13.04
CA THR A 650 1.20 7.96 11.93
C THR A 650 0.53 7.71 10.58
N GLY A 651 -0.70 7.20 10.57
CA GLY A 651 -1.41 6.78 9.36
C GLY A 651 -0.84 5.50 8.74
N MET A 652 0.07 4.81 9.43
CA MET A 652 0.76 3.63 8.92
C MET A 652 -0.01 2.35 9.27
N ALA A 653 -0.15 1.44 8.30
CA ALA A 653 -0.69 0.11 8.53
C ALA A 653 0.22 -0.72 9.44
N SER A 654 -0.37 -1.48 10.36
CA SER A 654 0.38 -2.44 11.19
C SER A 654 1.04 -3.50 10.31
N ARG A 655 2.30 -3.79 10.59
CA ARG A 655 3.10 -4.80 9.87
C ARG A 655 2.76 -6.24 10.25
N GLU A 656 2.03 -6.42 11.36
CA GLU A 656 1.96 -7.71 12.05
C GLU A 656 0.56 -8.27 12.11
N VAL A 657 0.45 -9.57 11.79
CA VAL A 657 -0.73 -10.38 12.05
C VAL A 657 -0.38 -11.37 13.15
N TYR A 658 -0.98 -11.20 14.31
CA TYR A 658 -0.73 -12.03 15.49
C TYR A 658 -1.67 -13.23 15.54
N GLU A 659 -1.16 -14.38 15.98
CA GLU A 659 -1.99 -15.56 16.19
C GLU A 659 -2.84 -15.43 17.45
N LEU A 660 -4.13 -15.77 17.32
CA LEU A 660 -5.01 -15.99 18.47
C LEU A 660 -4.53 -17.18 19.30
N GLN A 661 -4.57 -17.04 20.62
CA GLN A 661 -4.16 -18.06 21.57
C GLN A 661 -5.36 -18.81 22.15
N GLU A 662 -5.16 -20.08 22.53
CA GLU A 662 -6.21 -20.86 23.21
C GLU A 662 -6.63 -20.16 24.51
N GLY A 663 -7.93 -19.87 24.62
CA GLY A 663 -8.52 -19.13 25.73
C GLY A 663 -8.67 -17.63 25.53
N ASP A 664 -8.16 -17.05 24.43
CA ASP A 664 -8.52 -15.70 24.02
C ASP A 664 -10.04 -15.60 23.77
N VAL A 665 -10.57 -14.41 23.99
CA VAL A 665 -11.99 -14.10 23.76
C VAL A 665 -12.08 -13.02 22.70
N ILE A 666 -12.68 -13.34 21.55
CA ILE A 666 -12.97 -12.37 20.49
C ILE A 666 -14.46 -12.01 20.53
N THR A 667 -14.77 -10.74 20.37
CA THR A 667 -16.15 -10.25 20.30
C THR A 667 -16.34 -9.48 19.00
N PRO A 668 -17.09 -9.99 18.02
CA PRO A 668 -17.35 -9.27 16.78
C PRO A 668 -17.94 -7.88 17.04
N ALA A 669 -17.43 -6.89 16.32
CA ALA A 669 -17.87 -5.50 16.41
C ALA A 669 -18.61 -5.12 15.13
N TYR A 670 -19.75 -4.46 15.29
CA TYR A 670 -20.65 -4.04 14.23
C TYR A 670 -20.78 -2.54 14.25
N TYR A 671 -20.54 -1.93 13.11
CA TYR A 671 -20.68 -0.50 12.96
C TYR A 671 -22.14 -0.15 12.70
N TRP A 672 -22.69 0.77 13.50
CA TRP A 672 -24.08 1.20 13.45
C TRP A 672 -24.16 2.68 13.15
N PHE A 673 -25.17 3.06 12.39
CA PHE A 673 -25.44 4.44 12.06
C PHE A 673 -26.92 4.73 12.05
N SER A 674 -27.25 5.98 12.34
CA SER A 674 -28.61 6.49 12.36
C SER A 674 -28.98 7.31 11.14
N VAL A 675 -30.28 7.56 11.02
CA VAL A 675 -30.92 8.50 10.11
C VAL A 675 -30.56 9.98 10.34
N ASP A 676 -29.96 10.30 11.49
CA ASP A 676 -29.63 11.66 11.92
C ASP A 676 -28.10 11.89 11.93
N ASP A 677 -27.33 11.06 11.20
CA ASP A 677 -25.86 11.06 11.13
C ASP A 677 -25.15 10.79 12.47
N ASP A 678 -25.84 10.23 13.47
CA ASP A 678 -25.19 9.62 14.65
C ASP A 678 -24.61 8.24 14.29
N GLU A 679 -23.41 7.94 14.77
CA GLU A 679 -22.69 6.67 14.58
C GLU A 679 -22.28 6.05 15.93
N ASP A 680 -22.22 4.72 16.00
CA ASP A 680 -21.79 3.99 17.21
C ASP A 680 -21.31 2.57 16.88
N TRP A 681 -20.66 1.92 17.85
CA TRP A 681 -20.22 0.54 17.74
C TRP A 681 -20.99 -0.37 18.70
N TYR A 682 -21.38 -1.52 18.18
CA TYR A 682 -22.08 -2.55 18.92
C TYR A 682 -21.30 -3.86 18.88
N TYR A 683 -21.43 -4.66 19.92
CA TYR A 683 -20.63 -5.88 20.06
C TYR A 683 -21.54 -7.10 20.18
N GLY A 684 -21.13 -8.18 19.51
CA GLY A 684 -21.78 -9.48 19.51
C GLY A 684 -21.63 -10.27 20.80
N ASP A 685 -21.88 -11.57 20.71
CA ASP A 685 -21.61 -12.50 21.80
C ASP A 685 -20.11 -12.86 21.82
N ASP A 686 -19.55 -13.05 23.01
CA ASP A 686 -18.15 -13.45 23.20
C ASP A 686 -17.88 -14.85 22.60
N ILE A 687 -16.81 -14.96 21.82
CA ILE A 687 -16.33 -16.21 21.20
C ILE A 687 -15.00 -16.58 21.88
N VAL A 688 -14.99 -17.70 22.59
CA VAL A 688 -13.76 -18.23 23.20
C VAL A 688 -13.01 -19.06 22.17
N VAL A 689 -11.73 -18.75 21.96
CA VAL A 689 -10.84 -19.49 21.08
C VAL A 689 -10.50 -20.84 21.73
N ASP A 690 -10.98 -21.93 21.15
CA ASP A 690 -10.74 -23.32 21.56
C ASP A 690 -10.40 -24.17 20.33
N GLY A 691 -9.15 -24.04 19.88
CA GLY A 691 -8.67 -24.60 18.61
C GLY A 691 -8.99 -23.71 17.41
N ASP A 692 -9.11 -24.32 16.23
CA ASP A 692 -9.40 -23.62 14.98
C ASP A 692 -10.83 -23.05 15.01
N LEU A 693 -10.96 -21.76 14.67
CA LEU A 693 -12.25 -21.10 14.55
C LEU A 693 -12.88 -21.47 13.19
N GLU A 694 -14.01 -22.18 13.24
CA GLU A 694 -14.77 -22.55 12.04
C GLU A 694 -15.67 -21.39 11.62
N ILE A 695 -15.54 -20.97 10.35
CA ILE A 695 -16.42 -20.00 9.71
C ILE A 695 -17.40 -20.76 8.81
N THR A 696 -18.70 -20.51 8.99
CA THR A 696 -19.77 -21.12 8.18
C THR A 696 -20.70 -20.05 7.62
N TYR A 697 -21.31 -20.32 6.47
CA TYR A 697 -22.46 -19.55 6.01
C TYR A 697 -23.69 -19.96 6.81
N GLU A 698 -24.35 -18.99 7.44
CA GLU A 698 -25.63 -19.18 8.12
C GLU A 698 -26.67 -18.23 7.54
N TYR A 699 -27.94 -18.62 7.59
CA TYR A 699 -29.02 -17.72 7.20
C TYR A 699 -29.07 -16.51 8.14
N LEU A 700 -29.21 -15.34 7.53
CA LEU A 700 -29.45 -14.09 8.23
C LEU A 700 -30.71 -14.21 9.10
N PRO A 701 -30.72 -13.53 10.27
CA PRO A 701 -31.92 -13.43 11.08
C PRO A 701 -33.12 -12.88 10.29
N GLU A 702 -34.34 -13.26 10.70
CA GLU A 702 -35.55 -12.58 10.22
C GLU A 702 -35.35 -11.06 10.39
N GLY A 703 -35.58 -10.26 9.35
CA GLY A 703 -35.28 -8.82 9.34
C GLY A 703 -35.37 -8.15 7.97
N VAL A 704 -35.07 -6.85 7.96
CA VAL A 704 -34.94 -6.04 6.74
C VAL A 704 -33.46 -5.73 6.53
N TYR A 705 -33.00 -5.84 5.30
CA TYR A 705 -31.62 -5.64 4.92
C TYR A 705 -31.54 -4.69 3.74
N TYR A 706 -30.61 -3.74 3.83
CA TYR A 706 -30.20 -2.87 2.74
C TYR A 706 -29.20 -3.62 1.88
N TYR A 707 -29.42 -3.60 0.56
CA TYR A 707 -28.54 -4.27 -0.40
C TYR A 707 -28.29 -3.36 -1.59
N CYS A 708 -27.03 -3.22 -2.01
CA CYS A 708 -26.65 -2.53 -3.24
C CYS A 708 -25.42 -3.20 -3.89
N PHE A 709 -25.20 -2.92 -5.17
CA PHE A 709 -23.91 -3.10 -5.82
C PHE A 709 -23.01 -1.88 -5.60
N GLU A 710 -21.73 -2.13 -5.38
CA GLU A 710 -20.64 -1.17 -5.54
C GLU A 710 -19.97 -1.47 -6.89
N LEU A 711 -19.80 -0.43 -7.71
CA LEU A 711 -19.25 -0.49 -9.05
C LEU A 711 -17.95 0.28 -9.06
N HIS A 712 -16.84 -0.41 -9.28
CA HIS A 712 -15.51 0.17 -9.34
C HIS A 712 -15.17 0.44 -10.81
N ASP A 713 -14.79 1.68 -11.11
CA ASP A 713 -14.35 2.04 -12.45
C ASP A 713 -12.85 1.74 -12.67
N ILE A 714 -12.45 1.78 -13.93
CA ILE A 714 -11.06 1.52 -14.36
C ILE A 714 -10.09 2.67 -14.01
N TYR A 715 -10.55 3.69 -13.28
CA TYR A 715 -9.79 4.85 -12.84
C TYR A 715 -9.60 4.92 -11.32
N GLY A 716 -10.19 3.97 -10.58
CA GLY A 716 -10.11 3.88 -9.12
C GLY A 716 -11.25 4.56 -8.38
N ASN A 717 -12.30 5.04 -9.08
CA ASN A 717 -13.50 5.54 -8.42
C ASN A 717 -14.49 4.40 -8.13
N VAL A 718 -15.30 4.60 -7.10
CA VAL A 718 -16.34 3.68 -6.64
C VAL A 718 -17.70 4.37 -6.71
N TYR A 719 -18.70 3.68 -7.24
CA TYR A 719 -20.06 4.19 -7.31
C TYR A 719 -21.06 3.15 -6.80
N TYR A 720 -22.09 3.62 -6.12
CA TYR A 720 -23.06 2.77 -5.49
C TYR A 720 -24.38 2.84 -6.24
N THR A 721 -24.97 1.68 -6.47
CA THR A 721 -26.33 1.59 -7.01
C THR A 721 -27.38 1.98 -5.96
N PRO A 722 -28.57 2.44 -6.37
CA PRO A 722 -29.67 2.68 -5.42
C PRO A 722 -29.97 1.42 -4.61
N PHE A 723 -30.16 1.58 -3.31
CA PHE A 723 -30.35 0.42 -2.43
C PHE A 723 -31.72 -0.23 -2.66
N THR A 724 -31.79 -1.53 -2.36
CA THR A 724 -33.04 -2.28 -2.29
C THR A 724 -33.21 -2.91 -0.92
N LEU A 725 -34.47 -3.09 -0.52
CA LEU A 725 -34.84 -3.74 0.73
C LEU A 725 -35.07 -5.23 0.51
N GLN A 726 -34.22 -6.03 1.14
CA GLN A 726 -34.29 -7.48 1.22
C GLN A 726 -34.95 -7.87 2.55
N TYR A 727 -36.02 -8.64 2.51
CA TYR A 727 -36.74 -9.12 3.68
C TYR A 727 -36.41 -10.60 3.89
N VAL A 728 -35.82 -10.93 5.03
CA VAL A 728 -35.53 -12.31 5.44
C VAL A 728 -36.59 -12.75 6.44
N ASP A 729 -37.17 -13.93 6.26
CA ASP A 729 -38.17 -14.49 7.18
C ASP A 729 -37.58 -15.45 8.23
N GLU A 730 -38.44 -16.00 9.10
CA GLU A 730 -38.04 -16.93 10.16
C GLU A 730 -37.36 -18.22 9.65
N ASP A 731 -37.62 -18.61 8.39
CA ASP A 731 -37.07 -19.81 7.75
C ASP A 731 -35.82 -19.49 6.91
N GLY A 732 -35.43 -18.21 6.82
CA GLY A 732 -34.30 -17.73 6.01
C GLY A 732 -34.64 -17.47 4.54
N GLU A 733 -35.92 -17.49 4.15
CA GLU A 733 -36.31 -17.18 2.77
C GLU A 733 -36.27 -15.66 2.55
N VAL A 734 -35.68 -15.25 1.41
CA VAL A 734 -35.51 -13.84 1.01
C VAL A 734 -36.64 -13.40 0.09
N TRP A 735 -37.15 -12.19 0.35
CA TRP A 735 -38.17 -11.53 -0.45
C TRP A 735 -37.74 -10.08 -0.73
N VAL A 736 -37.91 -9.62 -1.96
CA VAL A 736 -37.70 -8.21 -2.34
C VAL A 736 -39.03 -7.50 -2.55
N ASP A 737 -39.16 -6.25 -2.12
CA ASP A 737 -40.35 -5.44 -2.44
C ASP A 737 -40.34 -4.88 -3.88
N GLY A 738 -39.18 -4.94 -4.54
CA GLY A 738 -38.96 -4.51 -5.92
C GLY A 738 -38.86 -2.99 -6.08
N GLU A 739 -38.74 -2.24 -5.00
CA GLU A 739 -38.45 -0.80 -5.01
C GLU A 739 -36.94 -0.53 -4.83
N PHE A 740 -36.51 0.61 -5.36
CA PHE A 740 -35.17 1.16 -5.22
C PHE A 740 -35.26 2.50 -4.49
N TYR A 741 -34.34 2.74 -3.57
CA TYR A 741 -34.37 3.85 -2.63
C TYR A 741 -33.17 4.78 -2.76
#